data_AF-A0A974YKE2-F1
#
_entry.id   AF-A0A974YKE2-F1
#
_cell.length_a   1.000
_cell.length_b   1.000
_cell.length_c   1.000
_cell.angle_alpha   90.00
_cell.angle_beta   90.00
_cell.angle_gamma   90.00
#
_symmetry.space_group_name_H-M   'P 1'
#
loop_
_entity.id
_entity.type
_entity.pdbx_description
1 polymer ?
#
loop_
_entity_poly.entity_id
_entity_poly.type
_entity_poly.pdbx_seq_one_letter_code
_entity_poly.pdbx_strand_id
1 'polypeptide(L)'
;MSVFEKTPSQPEDDQEIIGEFPCTQTQLRCWILNQLNPGNPGLNVAVRWEIRGNFKAATLEAAFRKIIQRHEVLRTRIVEKDGRPYQQVVQSVDFKMPVIDLRNMTPETRKSRVPSIGEETARVPFDLGKAGLFRVTLLMMENDVGVLLITAHQSCFDGWSIRVLGRELGEIAAAIDAGRTPDVPELALQYGDYALWQAEYLESYGFETESTFWREKLTDVPYFEVQPDRPRGPVKTTNADLISILQPMDFGDRIDAAARKARVSLYSYGAAVISAMLHRLTGDKCVLFGSNVAGREDTDLENLIGVFINTLVLKYDIGGDPTFTEHVHAANEMLEGVLAHQRMPFNELVGMINPPRDPSRNPLISVNFNLSKAFLEDRRYGEFELISAPSQSPGVIYDLSFMMVGRPSGWRMSIEYNTDLFDRATIETFLRYWKETYDAVLADPEVHLSALTVPLRAGSPAEARRLDPGSVEGVLRSHPAVGEAAVISAGGETGSVAFIVPSPTCDEALDQLPALLMRHLEAQVPAAKLPKEISVLMRLPKTADGSVDRSALRLPAKAPAAPVAAAKPKNTASLKADPEKMAAVAAIWKQVLNVPSVEPGSDFFALGGHSLLALRMLSAVREKFEEKPNLELLFREPTLERFTGAVFGVSQAAPAKAEPVEAPAVVPGNPWELMTCKQGSGASAVYTLNHPFLYYKLAGALPENTPVYNVNMFNARLDDALAGKSFEEIAALAIEAMEIPPQVTSVAIVGLCVNGILAFEIARQLREAGKEVQFTAMIDAWAPGYFRAQPKLTQKRWNMERRVKRSIYFTQKVLGGRMRLIDYLKEFNLTLGLLRFFGVRKGEYSPEEVANEAVTGLLVRASRQYKPAQTQDPSIVFLRSEAHHPRAAKLRFGWGDAVAKDTAVVSLSGWHEDSLGSDGIRELASAISKKLESQSAQ
;
A
#
# COMPACT_ATOMS: atom_id res chain seq x y z
N MET A 1 -16.44 41.29 15.83
CA MET A 1 -16.44 42.08 14.58
C MET A 1 -15.49 41.39 13.62
N SER A 2 -16.03 40.97 12.49
CA SER A 2 -15.37 40.22 11.41
C SER A 2 -14.44 41.15 10.64
N VAL A 3 -13.14 40.87 10.67
CA VAL A 3 -12.14 41.46 9.76
C VAL A 3 -11.33 40.32 9.15
N PHE A 4 -12.02 39.46 8.41
CA PHE A 4 -11.40 38.59 7.41
C PHE A 4 -12.26 38.71 6.15
N GLU A 5 -12.19 39.90 5.54
CA GLU A 5 -12.80 40.18 4.25
C GLU A 5 -12.03 39.45 3.14
N LYS A 6 -12.81 38.71 2.35
CA LYS A 6 -12.58 38.31 0.95
C LYS A 6 -11.12 38.09 0.54
N THR A 7 -10.74 36.81 0.48
CA THR A 7 -9.65 36.32 -0.36
C THR A 7 -9.71 36.97 -1.74
N PRO A 8 -8.69 37.73 -2.16
CA PRO A 8 -8.61 38.21 -3.53
C PRO A 8 -8.50 37.00 -4.47
N SER A 9 -9.17 37.07 -5.61
CA SER A 9 -8.98 36.17 -6.75
C SER A 9 -7.48 35.97 -7.04
N GLN A 10 -7.11 34.70 -7.23
CA GLN A 10 -5.75 34.17 -7.43
C GLN A 10 -4.89 35.01 -8.39
N PRO A 11 -3.64 35.37 -8.04
CA PRO A 11 -2.60 35.52 -9.04
C PRO A 11 -2.28 34.12 -9.61
N GLU A 12 -2.20 34.03 -10.93
CA GLU A 12 -1.65 32.86 -11.63
C GLU A 12 -0.22 32.57 -11.13
N ASP A 13 0.09 31.28 -10.99
CA ASP A 13 1.26 30.72 -10.34
C ASP A 13 2.53 30.91 -11.21
N ASP A 14 3.05 32.12 -11.26
CA ASP A 14 4.29 32.50 -11.97
C ASP A 14 5.58 32.11 -11.19
N GLN A 15 5.49 31.09 -10.32
CA GLN A 15 6.64 30.62 -9.54
C GLN A 15 7.48 29.65 -10.38
N GLU A 16 8.73 30.04 -10.64
CA GLU A 16 9.70 29.22 -11.37
C GLU A 16 9.94 27.87 -10.67
N ILE A 17 9.67 26.77 -11.38
CA ILE A 17 9.90 25.40 -10.89
C ILE A 17 11.35 25.04 -11.18
N ILE A 18 12.10 24.66 -10.14
CA ILE A 18 13.53 24.33 -10.25
C ILE A 18 13.82 22.83 -10.11
N GLY A 19 12.83 22.05 -9.68
CA GLY A 19 12.97 20.61 -9.52
C GLY A 19 11.61 19.92 -9.47
N GLU A 20 11.54 18.72 -10.05
CA GLU A 20 10.37 17.87 -10.00
C GLU A 20 10.80 16.44 -9.68
N PHE A 21 10.18 15.85 -8.65
CA PHE A 21 10.56 14.55 -8.10
C PHE A 21 9.33 13.69 -7.81
N PRO A 22 9.43 12.35 -7.83
CA PRO A 22 8.35 11.50 -7.33
C PRO A 22 8.10 11.79 -5.85
N CYS A 23 6.86 11.63 -5.37
CA CYS A 23 6.62 11.64 -3.92
C CYS A 23 7.24 10.39 -3.28
N THR A 24 7.88 10.59 -2.13
CA THR A 24 8.22 9.48 -1.22
C THR A 24 6.95 8.78 -0.73
N GLN A 25 7.08 7.54 -0.26
CA GLN A 25 5.97 6.76 0.29
C GLN A 25 5.29 7.46 1.47
N THR A 26 6.05 8.15 2.32
CA THR A 26 5.49 8.93 3.44
C THR A 26 4.71 10.15 2.94
N GLN A 27 5.22 10.86 1.92
CA GLN A 27 4.47 11.95 1.28
C GLN A 27 3.21 11.46 0.56
N LEU A 28 3.27 10.32 -0.12
CA LEU A 28 2.12 9.68 -0.73
C LEU A 28 1.04 9.37 0.33
N ARG A 29 1.42 8.86 1.51
CA ARG A 29 0.50 8.65 2.63
C ARG A 29 -0.17 9.95 3.07
N CYS A 30 0.64 11.00 3.29
CA CYS A 30 0.15 12.31 3.70
C CYS A 30 -0.85 12.87 2.66
N TRP A 31 -0.53 12.74 1.38
CA TRP A 31 -1.40 13.18 0.29
C TRP A 31 -2.71 12.38 0.27
N ILE A 32 -2.67 11.05 0.35
CA ILE A 32 -3.87 10.20 0.42
C ILE A 32 -4.76 10.59 1.61
N LEU A 33 -4.18 10.79 2.79
CA LEU A 33 -4.92 11.18 3.99
C LEU A 33 -5.54 12.58 3.84
N ASN A 34 -4.85 13.51 3.16
CA ASN A 34 -5.41 14.81 2.83
C ASN A 34 -6.53 14.72 1.77
N GLN A 35 -6.48 13.75 0.85
CA GLN A 35 -7.59 13.52 -0.10
C GLN A 35 -8.83 12.90 0.58
N LEU A 36 -8.62 12.10 1.62
CA LEU A 36 -9.69 11.52 2.45
C LEU A 36 -10.35 12.56 3.35
N ASN A 37 -9.55 13.41 3.97
CA ASN A 37 -10.02 14.45 4.88
C ASN A 37 -9.26 15.75 4.58
N PRO A 38 -9.71 16.54 3.59
CA PRO A 38 -9.04 17.78 3.19
C PRO A 38 -8.89 18.76 4.35
N GLY A 39 -7.67 19.23 4.56
CA GLY A 39 -7.37 20.13 5.67
C GLY A 39 -7.31 19.45 7.04
N ASN A 40 -7.09 18.13 7.08
CA ASN A 40 -6.91 17.37 8.31
C ASN A 40 -5.80 17.97 9.20
N PRO A 41 -6.13 18.55 10.36
CA PRO A 41 -5.13 19.15 11.25
C PRO A 41 -4.21 18.10 11.90
N GLY A 42 -4.60 16.82 11.92
CA GLY A 42 -3.75 15.72 12.41
C GLY A 42 -2.50 15.46 11.56
N LEU A 43 -2.38 16.07 10.38
CA LEU A 43 -1.16 16.05 9.56
C LEU A 43 -0.26 17.28 9.79
N ASN A 44 -0.65 18.17 10.69
CA ASN A 44 0.19 19.30 11.07
C ASN A 44 1.14 18.90 12.20
N VAL A 45 2.43 19.15 12.00
CA VAL A 45 3.45 19.07 13.04
C VAL A 45 3.55 20.44 13.69
N ALA A 46 2.99 20.56 14.90
CA ALA A 46 2.96 21.81 15.67
C ALA A 46 3.99 21.77 16.82
N VAL A 47 4.92 22.71 16.80
CA VAL A 47 6.01 22.83 17.78
C VAL A 47 5.96 24.20 18.42
N ARG A 48 6.19 24.23 19.73
CA ARG A 48 6.31 25.46 20.49
C ARG A 48 7.70 25.55 21.10
N TRP A 49 8.39 26.66 20.83
CA TRP A 49 9.62 27.02 21.52
C TRP A 49 9.44 28.31 22.27
N GLU A 50 10.00 28.36 23.46
CA GLU A 50 10.20 29.62 24.17
C GLU A 50 11.58 30.16 23.79
N ILE A 51 11.65 31.47 23.56
CA ILE A 51 12.89 32.18 23.29
C ILE A 51 13.10 33.21 24.39
N ARG A 52 14.28 33.21 25.01
CA ARG A 52 14.63 34.11 26.12
C ARG A 52 15.93 34.85 25.82
N GLY A 53 16.05 36.09 26.30
CA GLY A 53 17.24 36.93 26.12
C GLY A 53 17.08 37.96 25.00
N ASN A 54 18.20 38.45 24.49
CA ASN A 54 18.20 39.52 23.50
C ASN A 54 18.07 38.95 22.08
N PHE A 55 16.83 38.92 21.57
CA PHE A 55 16.53 38.51 20.19
C PHE A 55 15.74 39.60 19.46
N LYS A 56 15.87 39.65 18.13
CA LYS A 56 15.13 40.57 17.27
C LYS A 56 14.24 39.78 16.32
N ALA A 57 12.96 40.16 16.23
CA ALA A 57 12.01 39.52 15.32
C ALA A 57 12.48 39.52 13.86
N ALA A 58 13.08 40.62 13.40
CA ALA A 58 13.62 40.74 12.04
C ALA A 58 14.79 39.77 11.79
N THR A 59 15.67 39.58 12.77
CA THR A 59 16.78 38.61 12.69
C THR A 59 16.25 37.19 12.61
N LEU A 60 15.26 36.84 13.44
CA LEU A 60 14.61 35.53 13.41
C LEU A 60 13.91 35.26 12.08
N GLU A 61 13.16 36.23 11.55
CA GLU A 61 12.51 36.11 10.25
C GLU A 61 13.53 35.91 9.12
N ALA A 62 14.62 36.68 9.12
CA ALA A 62 15.70 36.53 8.16
C ALA A 62 16.37 35.14 8.25
N ALA A 63 16.55 34.62 9.47
CA ALA A 63 17.08 33.28 9.69
C ALA A 63 16.14 32.20 9.11
N PHE A 64 14.83 32.28 9.36
CA PHE A 64 13.86 31.36 8.75
C PHE A 64 13.86 31.43 7.23
N ARG A 65 13.91 32.63 6.63
CA ARG A 65 14.02 32.76 5.16
C ARG A 65 15.26 32.05 4.62
N LYS A 66 16.41 32.16 5.31
CA LYS A 66 17.64 31.47 4.91
C LYS A 66 17.52 29.94 5.02
N ILE A 67 16.86 29.43 6.07
CA ILE A 67 16.59 27.99 6.25
C ILE A 67 15.65 27.49 5.15
N ILE A 68 14.56 28.21 4.86
CA ILE A 68 13.61 27.86 3.80
C ILE A 68 14.30 27.84 2.43
N GLN A 69 15.19 28.79 2.15
CA GLN A 69 15.94 28.78 0.89
C GLN A 69 16.88 27.56 0.80
N ARG A 70 17.55 27.23 1.92
CA ARG A 70 18.55 26.16 2.03
C ARG A 70 17.97 24.75 1.90
N HIS A 71 16.76 24.51 2.42
CA HIS A 71 16.10 23.20 2.36
C HIS A 71 14.97 23.23 1.34
N GLU A 72 15.18 22.59 0.18
CA GLU A 72 14.22 22.60 -0.93
C GLU A 72 12.82 22.14 -0.53
N VAL A 73 12.73 21.15 0.37
CA VAL A 73 11.47 20.55 0.83
C VAL A 73 10.52 21.57 1.48
N LEU A 74 11.03 22.65 2.07
CA LEU A 74 10.22 23.70 2.69
C LEU A 74 9.59 24.64 1.64
N ARG A 75 10.09 24.58 0.41
CA ARG A 75 9.60 25.29 -0.78
C ARG A 75 8.90 24.33 -1.76
N THR A 76 8.61 23.11 -1.34
CA THR A 76 7.97 22.11 -2.20
C THR A 76 6.45 22.19 -2.08
N ARG A 77 5.78 22.09 -3.23
CA ARG A 77 4.34 21.76 -3.33
C ARG A 77 4.16 20.34 -3.86
N ILE A 78 3.02 19.74 -3.57
CA ILE A 78 2.62 18.43 -4.08
C ILE A 78 1.48 18.62 -5.08
N VAL A 79 1.74 18.28 -6.34
CA VAL A 79 0.77 18.38 -7.43
C VAL A 79 0.37 17.00 -7.93
N GLU A 80 -0.87 16.86 -8.38
CA GLU A 80 -1.35 15.63 -9.00
C GLU A 80 -1.11 15.69 -10.52
N LYS A 81 -0.50 14.64 -11.07
CA LYS A 81 -0.37 14.40 -12.51
C LYS A 81 -0.80 12.96 -12.79
N ASP A 82 -1.75 12.77 -13.69
CA ASP A 82 -2.28 11.45 -14.09
C ASP A 82 -2.68 10.56 -12.90
N GLY A 83 -3.33 11.14 -11.89
CA GLY A 83 -3.75 10.41 -10.67
C GLY A 83 -2.60 10.02 -9.73
N ARG A 84 -1.42 10.63 -9.85
CA ARG A 84 -0.25 10.41 -8.99
C ARG A 84 0.30 11.73 -8.43
N PRO A 85 0.70 11.79 -7.15
CA PRO A 85 1.31 12.98 -6.58
C PRO A 85 2.80 13.09 -6.92
N TYR A 86 3.24 14.28 -7.31
CA TYR A 86 4.63 14.65 -7.57
C TYR A 86 5.02 15.86 -6.72
N GLN A 87 6.30 15.90 -6.34
CA GLN A 87 6.91 17.04 -5.68
C GLN A 87 7.34 18.05 -6.74
N GLN A 88 6.97 19.32 -6.56
CA GLN A 88 7.52 20.44 -7.34
C GLN A 88 8.20 21.43 -6.40
N VAL A 89 9.50 21.64 -6.60
CA VAL A 89 10.30 22.61 -5.87
C VAL A 89 10.22 23.94 -6.61
N VAL A 90 9.73 24.99 -5.94
CA VAL A 90 9.70 26.34 -6.51
C VAL A 90 10.90 27.15 -6.05
N GLN A 91 11.43 28.03 -6.90
CA GLN A 91 12.65 28.81 -6.64
C GLN A 91 12.63 29.57 -5.31
N SER A 92 11.49 30.15 -4.94
CA SER A 92 11.31 30.89 -3.69
C SER A 92 9.85 30.90 -3.25
N VAL A 93 9.62 31.16 -1.96
CA VAL A 93 8.29 31.35 -1.36
C VAL A 93 8.26 32.69 -0.63
N ASP A 94 7.14 33.41 -0.68
CA ASP A 94 6.93 34.63 0.13
C ASP A 94 6.68 34.23 1.59
N PHE A 95 7.77 34.08 2.36
CA PHE A 95 7.70 33.76 3.77
C PHE A 95 7.66 35.01 4.64
N LYS A 96 6.66 35.06 5.52
CA LYS A 96 6.51 36.07 6.57
C LYS A 96 6.35 35.41 7.93
N MET A 97 6.91 36.03 8.95
CA MET A 97 6.74 35.62 10.34
C MET A 97 5.88 36.66 11.09
N PRO A 98 4.55 36.47 11.21
CA PRO A 98 3.72 37.38 11.98
C PRO A 98 4.20 37.50 13.43
N VAL A 99 4.17 38.72 13.94
CA VAL A 99 4.48 39.03 15.34
C VAL A 99 3.20 39.48 16.03
N ILE A 100 2.78 38.74 17.05
CA ILE A 100 1.63 39.08 17.90
C ILE A 100 2.18 39.61 19.22
N ASP A 101 1.90 40.87 19.51
CA ASP A 101 2.34 41.51 20.74
C ASP A 101 1.35 41.24 21.88
N LEU A 102 1.77 40.44 22.86
CA LEU A 102 0.99 40.12 24.05
C LEU A 102 1.46 40.90 25.29
N ARG A 103 2.49 41.76 25.17
CA ARG A 103 3.11 42.47 26.31
C ARG A 103 2.13 43.38 27.06
N ASN A 104 1.12 43.89 26.37
CA ASN A 104 0.08 44.75 26.95
C ASN A 104 -1.04 43.98 27.68
N MET A 105 -0.98 42.66 27.72
CA MET A 105 -1.95 41.81 28.44
C MET A 105 -1.45 41.45 29.85
N THR A 106 -2.37 41.25 30.79
CA THR A 106 -2.03 40.77 32.14
C THR A 106 -1.38 39.38 32.06
N PRO A 107 -0.50 39.01 33.01
CA PRO A 107 0.16 37.69 33.04
C PRO A 107 -0.84 36.52 32.96
N GLU A 108 -1.99 36.64 33.63
CA GLU A 108 -3.04 35.61 33.66
C GLU A 108 -3.67 35.43 32.29
N THR A 109 -4.01 36.53 31.62
CA THR A 109 -4.57 36.50 30.25
C THR A 109 -3.53 36.02 29.25
N ARG A 110 -2.26 36.43 29.39
CA ARG A 110 -1.14 35.90 28.58
C ARG A 110 -1.04 34.38 28.70
N LYS A 111 -1.08 33.85 29.93
CA LYS A 111 -0.94 32.42 30.23
C LYS A 111 -2.04 31.57 29.60
N SER A 112 -3.28 32.07 29.53
CA SER A 112 -4.39 31.37 28.85
C SER A 112 -4.38 31.58 27.33
N ARG A 113 -3.93 32.75 26.85
CA ARG A 113 -4.00 33.09 25.42
C ARG A 113 -2.92 32.41 24.58
N VAL A 114 -1.71 32.17 25.12
CA VAL A 114 -0.64 31.48 24.38
C VAL A 114 -1.05 30.06 23.94
N PRO A 115 -1.57 29.18 24.82
CA PRO A 115 -2.08 27.88 24.39
C PRO A 115 -3.21 27.99 23.37
N SER A 116 -4.16 28.90 23.59
CA SER A 116 -5.29 29.13 22.69
C SER A 116 -4.85 29.56 21.28
N ILE A 117 -3.93 30.52 21.15
CA ILE A 117 -3.37 30.90 19.84
C ILE A 117 -2.60 29.74 19.23
N GLY A 118 -1.84 29.00 20.04
CA GLY A 118 -1.18 27.76 19.60
C GLY A 118 -2.17 26.79 18.96
N GLU A 119 -3.29 26.51 19.63
CA GLU A 119 -4.28 25.55 19.15
C GLU A 119 -4.97 26.05 17.88
N GLU A 120 -5.34 27.34 17.84
CA GLU A 120 -5.92 27.99 16.68
C GLU A 120 -4.98 27.88 15.47
N THR A 121 -3.70 28.23 15.64
CA THR A 121 -2.69 28.22 14.56
C THR A 121 -2.30 26.81 14.12
N ALA A 122 -2.18 25.86 15.06
CA ALA A 122 -1.84 24.47 14.78
C ALA A 122 -2.94 23.75 13.99
N ARG A 123 -4.20 24.17 14.11
CA ARG A 123 -5.35 23.58 13.38
C ARG A 123 -5.58 24.18 12.00
N VAL A 124 -4.93 25.29 11.65
CA VAL A 124 -5.12 25.89 10.32
C VAL A 124 -4.64 24.90 9.26
N PRO A 125 -5.45 24.55 8.26
CA PRO A 125 -5.06 23.57 7.25
C PRO A 125 -3.93 24.11 6.36
N PHE A 126 -3.22 23.18 5.72
CA PHE A 126 -2.34 23.48 4.59
C PHE A 126 -2.99 22.99 3.29
N ASP A 127 -2.74 23.72 2.21
CA ASP A 127 -3.05 23.28 0.85
C ASP A 127 -1.78 22.70 0.25
N LEU A 128 -1.74 21.37 0.07
CA LEU A 128 -0.59 20.67 -0.49
C LEU A 128 -0.24 21.14 -1.91
N GLY A 129 -1.20 21.66 -2.67
CA GLY A 129 -0.96 22.19 -4.01
C GLY A 129 -0.21 23.52 -4.01
N LYS A 130 -0.01 24.16 -2.86
CA LYS A 130 0.70 25.44 -2.73
C LYS A 130 2.04 25.26 -2.01
N ALA A 131 3.08 25.91 -2.52
CA ALA A 131 4.37 25.93 -1.85
C ALA A 131 4.29 26.73 -0.54
N GLY A 132 5.20 26.45 0.40
CA GLY A 132 5.19 27.07 1.73
C GLY A 132 4.36 26.29 2.75
N LEU A 133 4.57 24.98 2.82
CA LEU A 133 3.95 24.07 3.81
C LEU A 133 4.55 24.21 5.22
N PHE A 134 4.95 25.43 5.59
CA PHE A 134 5.66 25.79 6.81
C PHE A 134 5.29 27.21 7.24
N ARG A 135 4.91 27.40 8.51
CA ARG A 135 4.47 28.67 9.09
C ARG A 135 5.10 28.89 10.44
N VAL A 136 5.41 30.15 10.74
CA VAL A 136 5.93 30.56 12.05
C VAL A 136 5.21 31.81 12.51
N THR A 137 4.75 31.83 13.76
CA THR A 137 4.24 33.04 14.44
C THR A 137 5.05 33.27 15.70
N LEU A 138 5.50 34.51 15.91
CA LEU A 138 6.16 34.93 17.14
C LEU A 138 5.16 35.63 18.05
N LEU A 139 4.95 35.11 19.25
CA LEU A 139 4.21 35.78 20.31
C LEU A 139 5.21 36.50 21.21
N MET A 140 5.18 37.84 21.24
CA MET A 140 6.00 38.62 22.15
C MET A 140 5.34 38.66 23.52
N MET A 141 5.98 38.04 24.51
CA MET A 141 5.47 37.97 25.88
C MET A 141 5.99 39.14 26.71
N GLU A 142 7.28 39.42 26.60
CA GLU A 142 8.04 40.50 27.25
C GLU A 142 9.06 41.05 26.26
N ASN A 143 9.93 41.98 26.66
CA ASN A 143 10.94 42.54 25.74
C ASN A 143 12.02 41.54 25.35
N ASP A 144 12.26 40.56 26.22
CA ASP A 144 13.30 39.53 26.13
C ASP A 144 12.72 38.12 26.28
N VAL A 145 11.40 37.96 26.22
CA VAL A 145 10.72 36.66 26.26
C VAL A 145 9.69 36.58 25.15
N GLY A 146 9.79 35.54 24.34
CA GLY A 146 8.86 35.25 23.25
C GLY A 146 8.51 33.77 23.16
N VAL A 147 7.47 33.48 22.40
CA VAL A 147 7.07 32.10 22.05
C VAL A 147 6.98 31.99 20.53
N LEU A 148 7.78 31.10 19.96
CA LEU A 148 7.69 30.71 18.56
C LEU A 148 6.69 29.56 18.43
N LEU A 149 5.63 29.80 17.66
CA LEU A 149 4.68 28.80 17.22
C LEU A 149 5.06 28.39 15.80
N ILE A 150 5.60 27.19 15.64
CA ILE A 150 6.06 26.64 14.37
C ILE A 150 5.09 25.55 13.97
N THR A 151 4.50 25.65 12.79
CA THR A 151 3.60 24.63 12.24
C THR A 151 4.05 24.28 10.84
N ALA A 152 4.29 23.01 10.59
CA ALA A 152 4.66 22.48 9.28
C ALA A 152 3.75 21.33 8.91
N HIS A 153 3.52 21.09 7.62
CA HIS A 153 2.80 19.89 7.19
C HIS A 153 3.73 18.67 7.28
N GLN A 154 3.21 17.52 7.72
CA GLN A 154 4.00 16.30 7.88
C GLN A 154 4.64 15.81 6.57
N SER A 155 4.15 16.25 5.41
CA SER A 155 4.75 15.92 4.10
C SER A 155 6.11 16.58 3.82
N CYS A 156 6.56 17.54 4.62
CA CYS A 156 7.87 18.18 4.46
C CYS A 156 8.68 18.24 5.76
N PHE A 157 8.13 17.78 6.89
CA PHE A 157 8.70 18.01 8.21
C PHE A 157 8.36 16.86 9.17
N ASP A 158 9.38 16.35 9.87
CA ASP A 158 9.25 15.28 10.86
C ASP A 158 9.86 15.66 12.23
N GLY A 159 9.78 14.76 13.21
CA GLY A 159 10.31 14.98 14.56
C GLY A 159 11.82 15.25 14.59
N TRP A 160 12.59 14.66 13.67
CA TRP A 160 14.03 14.91 13.56
C TRP A 160 14.33 16.31 13.01
N SER A 161 13.49 16.77 12.08
CA SER A 161 13.58 18.11 11.49
C SER A 161 13.46 19.22 12.54
N ILE A 162 12.76 18.98 13.66
CA ILE A 162 12.69 19.90 14.81
C ILE A 162 14.09 20.23 15.34
N ARG A 163 14.95 19.21 15.48
CA ARG A 163 16.33 19.37 15.98
C ARG A 163 17.18 20.16 15.00
N VAL A 164 17.10 19.82 13.72
CA VAL A 164 17.83 20.52 12.64
C VAL A 164 17.41 21.99 12.58
N LEU A 165 16.10 22.25 12.56
CA LEU A 165 15.54 23.59 12.54
C LEU A 165 16.00 24.42 13.75
N GLY A 166 15.98 23.86 14.96
CA GLY A 166 16.37 24.59 16.17
C GLY A 166 17.85 24.96 16.16
N ARG A 167 18.71 24.02 15.75
CA ARG A 167 20.14 24.25 15.59
C ARG A 167 20.45 25.33 14.55
N GLU A 168 19.86 25.22 13.36
CA GLU A 168 20.10 26.18 12.28
C GLU A 168 19.51 27.56 12.60
N LEU A 169 18.32 27.63 13.20
CA LEU A 169 17.72 28.90 13.62
C LEU A 169 18.61 29.62 14.62
N GLY A 170 19.05 28.92 15.67
CA GLY A 170 19.93 29.47 16.69
C GLY A 170 21.24 29.99 16.10
N GLU A 171 21.92 29.18 15.30
CA GLU A 171 23.22 29.53 14.68
C GLU A 171 23.09 30.68 13.68
N ILE A 172 22.11 30.62 12.77
CA ILE A 172 21.93 31.65 11.73
C ILE A 172 21.51 32.98 12.36
N ALA A 173 20.59 32.99 13.31
CA ALA A 173 20.17 34.23 13.96
C ALA A 173 21.32 34.86 14.77
N ALA A 174 22.05 34.07 15.57
CA ALA A 174 23.19 34.57 16.34
C ALA A 174 24.31 35.10 15.43
N ALA A 175 24.54 34.45 14.28
CA ALA A 175 25.51 34.90 13.30
C ALA A 175 25.13 36.23 12.63
N ILE A 176 23.85 36.39 12.24
CA ILE A 176 23.33 37.65 11.68
C ILE A 176 23.49 38.80 12.68
N ASP A 177 23.11 38.59 13.95
CA ASP A 177 23.22 39.63 14.97
C ASP A 177 24.68 40.01 15.27
N ALA A 178 25.61 39.06 15.18
CA ALA A 178 27.04 39.29 15.35
C ALA A 178 27.76 39.80 14.09
N GLY A 179 27.05 39.95 12.95
CA GLY A 179 27.66 40.36 11.68
C GLY A 179 28.67 39.36 11.10
N ARG A 180 28.53 38.07 11.46
CA ARG A 180 29.40 36.99 10.98
C ARG A 180 28.66 36.08 10.01
N THR A 181 29.42 35.32 9.23
CA THR A 181 28.84 34.24 8.41
C THR A 181 28.36 33.11 9.34
N PRO A 182 27.13 32.59 9.15
CA PRO A 182 26.66 31.41 9.89
C PRO A 182 27.49 30.18 9.57
N ASP A 183 27.82 29.39 10.59
CA ASP A 183 28.51 28.11 10.46
C ASP A 183 27.49 26.98 10.21
N VAL A 184 27.00 26.94 8.97
CA VAL A 184 26.08 25.89 8.49
C VAL A 184 26.69 25.27 7.22
N PRO A 185 27.31 24.08 7.33
CA PRO A 185 27.96 23.41 6.18
C PRO A 185 27.01 23.25 4.99
N GLU A 186 27.52 23.19 3.76
CA GLU A 186 26.67 22.95 2.59
C GLU A 186 25.98 21.57 2.68
N LEU A 187 24.74 21.48 2.18
CA LEU A 187 24.01 20.22 2.15
C LEU A 187 24.46 19.42 0.91
N ALA A 188 25.02 18.23 1.13
CA ALA A 188 25.47 17.37 0.04
C ALA A 188 24.32 16.79 -0.80
N LEU A 189 23.14 16.68 -0.18
CA LEU A 189 21.92 16.13 -0.76
C LEU A 189 20.74 17.06 -0.48
N GLN A 190 19.69 16.96 -1.28
CA GLN A 190 18.38 17.54 -1.02
C GLN A 190 17.34 16.44 -0.86
N TYR A 191 16.16 16.80 -0.37
CA TYR A 191 15.07 15.82 -0.16
C TYR A 191 14.60 15.16 -1.47
N GLY A 192 14.71 15.86 -2.60
CA GLY A 192 14.45 15.30 -3.93
C GLY A 192 15.36 14.12 -4.28
N ASP A 193 16.64 14.17 -3.89
CA ASP A 193 17.60 13.08 -4.11
C ASP A 193 17.22 11.83 -3.31
N TYR A 194 16.79 12.02 -2.05
CA TYR A 194 16.25 10.92 -1.24
C TYR A 194 15.00 10.29 -1.87
N ALA A 195 14.14 11.10 -2.49
CA ALA A 195 12.95 10.59 -3.16
C ALA A 195 13.28 9.73 -4.39
N LEU A 196 14.29 10.13 -5.16
CA LEU A 196 14.82 9.31 -6.26
C LEU A 196 15.44 8.02 -5.76
N TRP A 197 16.29 8.10 -4.72
CA TRP A 197 16.90 6.92 -4.09
C TRP A 197 15.85 5.93 -3.55
N GLN A 198 14.80 6.43 -2.90
CA GLN A 198 13.72 5.57 -2.42
C GLN A 198 12.96 4.90 -3.58
N ALA A 199 12.71 5.62 -4.68
CA ALA A 199 12.09 5.03 -5.87
C ALA A 199 12.96 3.91 -6.47
N GLU A 200 14.27 4.14 -6.60
CA GLU A 200 15.22 3.12 -7.05
C GLU A 200 15.28 1.92 -6.09
N TYR A 201 15.23 2.18 -4.78
CA TYR A 201 15.23 1.12 -3.76
C TYR A 201 13.99 0.22 -3.88
N LEU A 202 12.81 0.77 -4.13
CA LEU A 202 11.57 0.01 -4.32
C LEU A 202 11.63 -0.91 -5.54
N GLU A 203 12.41 -0.56 -6.56
CA GLU A 203 12.66 -1.41 -7.74
C GLU A 203 13.85 -2.38 -7.56
N SER A 204 14.51 -2.34 -6.40
CA SER A 204 15.70 -3.11 -6.12
C SER A 204 15.39 -4.48 -5.53
N TYR A 205 16.32 -5.42 -5.72
CA TYR A 205 16.23 -6.74 -5.07
C TYR A 205 16.39 -6.68 -3.53
N GLY A 206 16.89 -5.55 -2.99
CA GLY A 206 16.90 -5.31 -1.54
C GLY A 206 15.47 -5.22 -0.98
N PHE A 207 14.58 -4.55 -1.70
CA PHE A 207 13.18 -4.41 -1.31
C PHE A 207 12.42 -5.75 -1.34
N GLU A 208 12.68 -6.64 -2.31
CA GLU A 208 12.11 -8.01 -2.30
C GLU A 208 12.49 -8.82 -1.05
N THR A 209 13.70 -8.59 -0.52
CA THR A 209 14.14 -9.23 0.72
C THR A 209 13.34 -8.70 1.92
N GLU A 210 13.09 -7.38 1.98
CA GLU A 210 12.21 -6.78 2.99
C GLU A 210 10.78 -7.32 2.89
N SER A 211 10.23 -7.38 1.68
CA SER A 211 8.87 -7.85 1.41
C SER A 211 8.65 -9.27 1.92
N THR A 212 9.65 -10.15 1.74
CA THR A 212 9.58 -11.53 2.23
C THR A 212 9.49 -11.58 3.76
N PHE A 213 10.40 -10.89 4.45
CA PHE A 213 10.42 -10.84 5.93
C PHE A 213 9.08 -10.35 6.50
N TRP A 214 8.59 -9.22 5.97
CA TRP A 214 7.37 -8.59 6.47
C TRP A 214 6.11 -9.41 6.16
N ARG A 215 6.07 -10.10 5.01
CA ARG A 215 4.98 -11.04 4.69
C ARG A 215 4.96 -12.20 5.67
N GLU A 216 6.09 -12.85 5.92
CA GLU A 216 6.19 -13.92 6.91
C GLU A 216 5.78 -13.45 8.32
N LYS A 217 6.13 -12.21 8.69
CA LYS A 217 5.86 -11.67 10.03
C LYS A 217 4.39 -11.31 10.27
N LEU A 218 3.71 -10.77 9.26
CA LEU A 218 2.38 -10.14 9.41
C LEU A 218 1.24 -10.81 8.64
N THR A 219 1.49 -11.87 7.87
CA THR A 219 0.39 -12.66 7.27
C THR A 219 -0.50 -13.24 8.36
N ASP A 220 -1.83 -13.19 8.15
CA ASP A 220 -2.88 -13.68 9.06
C ASP A 220 -2.84 -13.07 10.48
N VAL A 221 -2.20 -11.92 10.64
CA VAL A 221 -2.14 -11.27 11.95
C VAL A 221 -3.50 -10.66 12.30
N PRO A 222 -4.05 -10.93 13.51
CA PRO A 222 -5.31 -10.33 13.90
C PRO A 222 -5.16 -8.81 14.07
N TYR A 223 -6.20 -8.07 13.73
CA TYR A 223 -6.25 -6.64 14.02
C TYR A 223 -6.31 -6.43 15.53
N PHE A 224 -5.31 -5.77 16.08
CA PHE A 224 -5.27 -5.44 17.50
C PHE A 224 -5.91 -4.08 17.74
N GLU A 225 -6.85 -3.99 18.67
CA GLU A 225 -7.40 -2.73 19.19
C GLU A 225 -7.78 -2.83 20.65
N VAL A 226 -7.72 -1.71 21.36
CA VAL A 226 -8.26 -1.59 22.71
C VAL A 226 -9.74 -1.24 22.60
N GLN A 227 -10.60 -1.99 23.28
CA GLN A 227 -12.05 -1.77 23.26
C GLN A 227 -12.38 -0.31 23.67
N PRO A 228 -13.03 0.47 22.77
CA PRO A 228 -13.38 1.85 23.05
C PRO A 228 -14.53 1.98 24.06
N ASP A 229 -14.66 3.17 24.65
CA ASP A 229 -15.75 3.53 25.58
C ASP A 229 -17.06 3.77 24.83
N ARG A 230 -16.94 4.23 23.58
CA ARG A 230 -18.06 4.53 22.69
C ARG A 230 -18.02 3.63 21.45
N PRO A 231 -19.18 3.32 20.86
CA PRO A 231 -19.21 2.61 19.60
C PRO A 231 -18.49 3.42 18.52
N ARG A 232 -17.70 2.72 17.71
CA ARG A 232 -16.96 3.32 16.60
C ARG A 232 -17.95 3.80 15.53
N GLY A 233 -17.76 5.04 15.07
CA GLY A 233 -18.51 5.60 13.95
C GLY A 233 -18.14 4.94 12.61
N PRO A 234 -18.90 5.23 11.53
CA PRO A 234 -18.66 4.63 10.21
C PRO A 234 -17.38 5.13 9.52
N VAL A 235 -16.85 6.30 9.91
CA VAL A 235 -15.62 6.89 9.37
C VAL A 235 -14.78 7.39 10.53
N LYS A 236 -13.46 7.26 10.42
CA LYS A 236 -12.53 7.71 11.44
C LYS A 236 -12.50 9.24 11.52
N THR A 237 -12.64 9.76 12.72
CA THR A 237 -12.44 11.18 13.02
C THR A 237 -11.01 11.46 13.50
N THR A 238 -10.67 12.74 13.55
CA THR A 238 -9.33 13.23 13.97
C THR A 238 -9.41 14.10 15.23
N ASN A 239 -10.56 14.10 15.91
CA ASN A 239 -10.75 14.78 17.18
C ASN A 239 -9.80 14.19 18.22
N ALA A 240 -9.07 15.07 18.89
CA ALA A 240 -7.95 14.68 19.74
C ALA A 240 -7.98 15.43 21.05
N ASP A 241 -7.56 14.73 22.08
CA ASP A 241 -7.10 15.28 23.34
C ASP A 241 -5.85 14.53 23.79
N LEU A 242 -5.07 15.13 24.69
CA LEU A 242 -3.77 14.64 25.14
C LEU A 242 -3.71 14.72 26.66
N ILE A 243 -3.54 13.58 27.33
CA ILE A 243 -3.33 13.54 28.78
C ILE A 243 -1.88 13.15 29.05
N SER A 244 -1.24 13.86 29.99
CA SER A 244 0.12 13.58 30.40
C SER A 244 0.22 13.37 31.91
N ILE A 245 1.13 12.48 32.31
CA ILE A 245 1.69 12.44 33.67
C ILE A 245 3.19 12.69 33.63
N LEU A 246 3.70 13.31 34.69
CA LEU A 246 5.11 13.60 34.86
C LEU A 246 5.72 12.60 35.84
N GLN A 247 6.89 12.09 35.51
CA GLN A 247 7.74 11.30 36.37
C GLN A 247 9.01 12.11 36.69
N PRO A 248 9.49 12.04 37.93
CA PRO A 248 10.71 12.73 38.35
C PRO A 248 11.96 12.19 37.61
N MET A 249 13.08 12.90 37.73
CA MET A 249 14.32 12.54 37.02
C MET A 249 14.84 11.15 37.40
N ASP A 250 14.72 10.75 38.68
CA ASP A 250 15.18 9.45 39.19
C ASP A 250 14.43 8.26 38.56
N PHE A 251 13.21 8.47 38.06
CA PHE A 251 12.51 7.47 37.26
C PHE A 251 13.32 7.08 36.01
N GLY A 252 13.94 8.07 35.34
CA GLY A 252 14.81 7.86 34.18
C GLY A 252 16.01 7.00 34.51
N ASP A 253 16.70 7.32 35.60
CA ASP A 253 17.88 6.57 36.05
C ASP A 253 17.52 5.11 36.38
N ARG A 254 16.35 4.88 36.98
CA ARG A 254 15.83 3.55 37.32
C ARG A 254 15.53 2.72 36.07
N ILE A 255 14.82 3.26 35.09
CA ILE A 255 14.52 2.52 33.85
C ILE A 255 15.77 2.30 33.00
N ASP A 256 16.71 3.26 32.98
CA ASP A 256 18.00 3.10 32.30
C ASP A 256 18.87 2.03 32.97
N ALA A 257 18.86 1.96 34.31
CA ALA A 257 19.54 0.90 35.05
C ALA A 257 18.90 -0.48 34.81
N ALA A 258 17.57 -0.55 34.79
CA ALA A 258 16.83 -1.78 34.53
C ALA A 258 17.07 -2.30 33.10
N ALA A 259 16.98 -1.43 32.08
CA ALA A 259 17.27 -1.80 30.69
C ALA A 259 18.72 -2.30 30.54
N ARG A 260 19.69 -1.61 31.14
CA ARG A 260 21.10 -2.04 31.17
C ARG A 260 21.28 -3.40 31.86
N LYS A 261 20.62 -3.63 32.99
CA LYS A 261 20.67 -4.91 33.71
C LYS A 261 20.11 -6.06 32.87
N ALA A 262 19.01 -5.81 32.16
CA ALA A 262 18.40 -6.74 31.20
C ALA A 262 19.17 -6.82 29.87
N ARG A 263 20.22 -6.01 29.66
CA ARG A 263 21.02 -5.94 28.41
C ARG A 263 20.20 -5.68 27.16
N VAL A 264 19.17 -4.83 27.29
CA VAL A 264 18.32 -4.40 26.17
C VAL A 264 18.37 -2.89 26.03
N SER A 265 17.90 -2.36 24.89
CA SER A 265 17.74 -0.92 24.73
C SER A 265 16.64 -0.37 25.66
N LEU A 266 16.73 0.92 26.01
CA LEU A 266 15.68 1.59 26.78
C LEU A 266 14.32 1.51 26.06
N TYR A 267 14.33 1.62 24.73
CA TYR A 267 13.13 1.49 23.92
C TYR A 267 12.55 0.07 24.02
N SER A 268 13.38 -0.98 23.86
CA SER A 268 12.94 -2.39 23.98
C SER A 268 12.28 -2.65 25.33
N TYR A 269 12.87 -2.12 26.41
CA TYR A 269 12.32 -2.22 27.76
C TYR A 269 10.96 -1.52 27.87
N GLY A 270 10.83 -0.29 27.38
CA GLY A 270 9.56 0.44 27.39
C GLY A 270 8.47 -0.22 26.53
N ALA A 271 8.84 -0.76 25.37
CA ALA A 271 7.93 -1.48 24.50
C ALA A 271 7.48 -2.82 25.12
N ALA A 272 8.34 -3.50 25.87
CA ALA A 272 7.98 -4.67 26.67
C ALA A 272 6.96 -4.33 27.77
N VAL A 273 7.13 -3.20 28.45
CA VAL A 273 6.17 -2.72 29.46
C VAL A 273 4.80 -2.42 28.85
N ILE A 274 4.77 -1.69 27.73
CA ILE A 274 3.52 -1.33 27.05
C ILE A 274 2.82 -2.57 26.50
N SER A 275 3.55 -3.49 25.85
CA SER A 275 2.97 -4.74 25.35
C SER A 275 2.43 -5.62 26.48
N ALA A 276 3.13 -5.72 27.62
CA ALA A 276 2.65 -6.44 28.80
C ALA A 276 1.36 -5.81 29.38
N MET A 277 1.33 -4.48 29.54
CA MET A 277 0.15 -3.76 30.00
C MET A 277 -1.04 -4.00 29.06
N LEU A 278 -0.84 -3.86 27.74
CA LEU A 278 -1.88 -4.04 26.73
C LEU A 278 -2.38 -5.49 26.68
N HIS A 279 -1.48 -6.48 26.76
CA HIS A 279 -1.83 -7.89 26.86
C HIS A 279 -2.77 -8.16 28.05
N ARG A 280 -2.47 -7.56 29.20
CA ARG A 280 -3.29 -7.70 30.41
C ARG A 280 -4.62 -6.97 30.32
N LEU A 281 -4.61 -5.80 29.70
CA LEU A 281 -5.79 -4.98 29.49
C LEU A 281 -6.79 -5.64 28.53
N THR A 282 -6.33 -6.22 27.42
CA THR A 282 -7.24 -6.81 26.41
C THR A 282 -7.47 -8.30 26.61
N GLY A 283 -6.48 -9.02 27.17
CA GLY A 283 -6.46 -10.47 27.26
C GLY A 283 -6.00 -11.17 25.97
N ASP A 284 -5.51 -10.41 24.99
CA ASP A 284 -5.05 -10.95 23.72
C ASP A 284 -3.63 -11.50 23.84
N LYS A 285 -3.40 -12.66 23.24
CA LYS A 285 -2.07 -13.29 23.20
C LYS A 285 -1.15 -12.69 22.14
N CYS A 286 -1.68 -11.83 21.27
CA CYS A 286 -0.92 -11.16 20.22
C CYS A 286 -1.22 -9.68 20.31
N VAL A 287 -0.23 -8.90 20.74
CA VAL A 287 -0.33 -7.44 20.86
C VAL A 287 0.38 -6.80 19.68
N LEU A 288 -0.33 -5.94 18.94
CA LEU A 288 0.25 -5.18 17.84
C LEU A 288 0.19 -3.69 18.13
N PHE A 289 1.30 -3.00 17.93
CA PHE A 289 1.29 -1.55 17.87
C PHE A 289 2.33 -1.00 16.89
N GLY A 290 2.06 0.21 16.41
CA GLY A 290 2.99 0.96 15.59
C GLY A 290 4.11 1.57 16.41
N SER A 291 5.29 1.72 15.80
CA SER A 291 6.39 2.51 16.31
C SER A 291 7.02 3.32 15.20
N ASN A 292 7.45 4.55 15.48
CA ASN A 292 8.12 5.36 14.47
C ASN A 292 9.64 5.28 14.61
N VAL A 293 10.31 5.14 13.48
CA VAL A 293 11.77 5.26 13.36
C VAL A 293 12.13 6.50 12.54
N ALA A 294 13.30 7.08 12.79
CA ALA A 294 13.71 8.33 12.14
C ALA A 294 13.90 8.19 10.62
N GLY A 295 14.22 7.00 10.12
CA GLY A 295 14.41 6.71 8.68
C GLY A 295 15.66 7.37 8.06
N ARG A 296 16.64 7.74 8.88
CA ARG A 296 17.90 8.39 8.49
C ARG A 296 19.08 7.48 8.81
N GLU A 297 19.25 6.42 8.03
CA GLU A 297 20.35 5.46 8.19
C GLU A 297 21.68 5.97 7.63
N ASP A 298 21.63 6.94 6.72
CA ASP A 298 22.80 7.58 6.12
C ASP A 298 23.10 8.92 6.83
N THR A 299 24.38 9.13 7.16
CA THR A 299 24.86 10.34 7.83
C THR A 299 24.61 11.61 7.02
N ASP A 300 24.56 11.52 5.70
CA ASP A 300 24.30 12.66 4.83
C ASP A 300 22.85 13.18 4.96
N LEU A 301 21.94 12.34 5.48
CA LEU A 301 20.55 12.72 5.73
C LEU A 301 20.34 13.40 7.08
N GLU A 302 21.29 13.32 8.01
CA GLU A 302 21.08 13.78 9.40
C GLU A 302 20.83 15.29 9.51
N ASN A 303 21.40 16.07 8.57
CA ASN A 303 21.33 17.52 8.54
C ASN A 303 20.18 18.07 7.69
N LEU A 304 19.38 17.22 7.05
CA LEU A 304 18.28 17.64 6.19
C LEU A 304 17.00 17.90 6.97
N ILE A 305 16.27 18.96 6.62
CA ILE A 305 14.84 19.04 6.92
C ILE A 305 14.10 18.21 5.86
N GLY A 306 13.12 17.43 6.29
CA GLY A 306 12.33 16.55 5.42
C GLY A 306 11.54 15.51 6.20
N VAL A 307 10.75 14.70 5.51
CA VAL A 307 9.94 13.65 6.14
C VAL A 307 10.54 12.26 5.89
N PHE A 308 11.38 11.80 6.81
CA PHE A 308 12.04 10.49 6.72
C PHE A 308 11.41 9.46 7.65
N ILE A 309 10.59 9.92 8.60
CA ILE A 309 9.92 9.08 9.57
C ILE A 309 9.17 7.91 8.89
N ASN A 310 9.46 6.70 9.34
CA ASN A 310 8.77 5.49 8.89
C ASN A 310 8.06 4.83 10.07
N THR A 311 6.92 4.19 9.82
CA THR A 311 6.15 3.47 10.85
C THR A 311 6.37 1.98 10.69
N LEU A 312 6.88 1.33 11.73
CA LEU A 312 7.04 -0.11 11.83
C LEU A 312 5.88 -0.74 12.60
N VAL A 313 5.45 -1.93 12.19
CA VAL A 313 4.44 -2.72 12.92
C VAL A 313 5.16 -3.69 13.86
N LEU A 314 4.95 -3.55 15.15
CA LEU A 314 5.57 -4.40 16.17
C LEU A 314 4.54 -5.44 16.64
N LYS A 315 4.84 -6.72 16.44
CA LYS A 315 4.00 -7.85 16.82
C LYS A 315 4.64 -8.59 18.01
N TYR A 316 3.97 -8.57 19.15
CA TYR A 316 4.39 -9.26 20.36
C TYR A 316 3.49 -10.47 20.62
N ASP A 317 4.04 -11.66 20.46
CA ASP A 317 3.35 -12.93 20.77
C ASP A 317 3.57 -13.28 22.24
N ILE A 318 2.56 -13.03 23.07
CA ILE A 318 2.55 -13.21 24.52
C ILE A 318 1.62 -14.39 24.86
N GLY A 319 2.10 -15.59 24.55
CA GLY A 319 1.43 -16.84 24.89
C GLY A 319 1.81 -17.35 26.28
N GLY A 320 0.85 -17.94 27.00
CA GLY A 320 1.09 -18.51 28.33
C GLY A 320 1.09 -17.46 29.43
N ASP A 321 2.06 -17.55 30.34
CA ASP A 321 2.27 -16.61 31.44
C ASP A 321 3.78 -16.45 31.72
N PRO A 322 4.53 -15.80 30.81
CA PRO A 322 5.97 -15.60 31.00
C PRO A 322 6.25 -14.64 32.15
N THR A 323 7.47 -14.69 32.68
CA THR A 323 8.02 -13.63 33.52
C THR A 323 8.27 -12.37 32.68
N PHE A 324 8.36 -11.21 33.33
CA PHE A 324 8.70 -9.97 32.61
C PHE A 324 10.12 -10.03 32.00
N THR A 325 11.08 -10.66 32.67
CA THR A 325 12.43 -10.90 32.12
C THR A 325 12.39 -11.70 30.81
N GLU A 326 11.63 -12.79 30.74
CA GLU A 326 11.47 -13.56 29.49
C GLU A 326 10.82 -12.71 28.39
N HIS A 327 9.77 -11.97 28.74
CA HIS A 327 9.06 -11.10 27.81
C HIS A 327 9.94 -9.98 27.25
N VAL A 328 10.75 -9.31 28.08
CA VAL A 328 11.62 -8.22 27.62
C VAL A 328 12.72 -8.72 26.66
N HIS A 329 13.23 -9.93 26.87
CA HIS A 329 14.19 -10.55 25.95
C HIS A 329 13.54 -10.92 24.62
N ALA A 330 12.36 -11.54 24.65
CA ALA A 330 11.60 -11.85 23.42
C ALA A 330 11.21 -10.58 22.66
N ALA A 331 10.80 -9.53 23.38
CA ALA A 331 10.50 -8.22 22.83
C ALA A 331 11.72 -7.58 22.15
N ASN A 332 12.92 -7.73 22.75
CA ASN A 332 14.16 -7.21 22.19
C ASN A 332 14.58 -7.97 20.92
N GLU A 333 14.53 -9.31 20.92
CA GLU A 333 14.85 -10.13 19.75
C GLU A 333 13.90 -9.81 18.58
N MET A 334 12.61 -9.69 18.85
CA MET A 334 11.62 -9.28 17.85
C MET A 334 11.94 -7.90 17.27
N LEU A 335 12.27 -6.92 18.13
CA LEU A 335 12.58 -5.57 17.70
C LEU A 335 13.88 -5.50 16.89
N GLU A 336 14.93 -6.22 17.28
CA GLU A 336 16.18 -6.30 16.51
C GLU A 336 15.91 -6.86 15.10
N GLY A 337 15.09 -7.90 14.98
CA GLY A 337 14.64 -8.41 13.70
C GLY A 337 13.89 -7.36 12.88
N VAL A 338 12.94 -6.65 13.48
CA VAL A 338 12.19 -5.59 12.80
C VAL A 338 13.09 -4.41 12.38
N LEU A 339 14.05 -4.01 13.21
CA LEU A 339 14.96 -2.90 12.92
C LEU A 339 15.95 -3.24 11.79
N ALA A 340 16.34 -4.51 11.65
CA ALA A 340 17.11 -4.98 10.49
C ALA A 340 16.34 -4.84 9.17
N HIS A 341 15.01 -4.65 9.24
CA HIS A 341 14.07 -4.58 8.13
C HIS A 341 13.27 -3.26 8.10
N GLN A 342 13.80 -2.20 8.74
CA GLN A 342 13.09 -0.93 8.93
C GLN A 342 12.90 -0.08 7.66
N ARG A 343 13.51 -0.49 6.54
CA ARG A 343 13.46 0.22 5.25
C ARG A 343 12.16 0.00 4.49
N MET A 344 11.37 -1.02 4.85
CA MET A 344 10.04 -1.27 4.30
C MET A 344 9.12 -0.07 4.58
N PRO A 345 8.68 0.68 3.56
CA PRO A 345 7.76 1.78 3.79
C PRO A 345 6.39 1.27 4.23
N PHE A 346 5.79 1.91 5.25
CA PHE A 346 4.52 1.46 5.81
C PHE A 346 3.38 1.32 4.78
N ASN A 347 3.32 2.18 3.77
CA ASN A 347 2.29 2.09 2.73
C ASN A 347 2.44 0.84 1.86
N GLU A 348 3.67 0.49 1.49
CA GLU A 348 3.96 -0.73 0.75
C GLU A 348 3.66 -1.96 1.59
N LEU A 349 3.98 -1.92 2.89
CA LEU A 349 3.59 -2.96 3.84
C LEU A 349 2.07 -3.16 3.88
N VAL A 350 1.29 -2.09 3.97
CA VAL A 350 -0.18 -2.16 3.95
C VAL A 350 -0.72 -2.66 2.61
N GLY A 351 -0.11 -2.28 1.49
CA GLY A 351 -0.48 -2.79 0.17
C GLY A 351 -0.21 -4.29 0.05
N MET A 352 0.95 -4.73 0.52
CA MET A 352 1.40 -6.12 0.48
C MET A 352 0.57 -7.04 1.39
N ILE A 353 0.27 -6.63 2.62
CA ILE A 353 -0.55 -7.43 3.55
C ILE A 353 -2.03 -7.38 3.16
N ASN A 354 -2.45 -6.30 2.50
CA ASN A 354 -3.83 -6.04 2.07
C ASN A 354 -4.89 -6.38 3.14
N PRO A 355 -4.79 -5.81 4.37
CA PRO A 355 -5.76 -6.08 5.42
C PRO A 355 -7.16 -5.58 5.01
N PRO A 356 -8.25 -6.13 5.59
CA PRO A 356 -9.60 -5.66 5.36
C PRO A 356 -9.71 -4.14 5.48
N ARG A 357 -10.32 -3.51 4.48
CA ARG A 357 -10.47 -2.05 4.44
C ARG A 357 -11.68 -1.65 5.27
N ASP A 358 -11.42 -0.85 6.30
CA ASP A 358 -12.43 -0.28 7.16
C ASP A 358 -12.15 1.22 7.32
N PRO A 359 -12.99 2.12 6.78
CA PRO A 359 -12.77 3.57 6.87
C PRO A 359 -12.85 4.13 8.29
N SER A 360 -13.34 3.34 9.25
CA SER A 360 -13.34 3.69 10.66
C SER A 360 -12.02 3.36 11.36
N ARG A 361 -11.08 2.69 10.68
CA ARG A 361 -9.83 2.17 11.24
C ARG A 361 -8.62 2.51 10.37
N ASN A 362 -7.47 2.68 11.02
CA ASN A 362 -6.21 2.67 10.31
C ASN A 362 -5.81 1.22 9.97
N PRO A 363 -5.27 0.96 8.76
CA PRO A 363 -4.74 -0.35 8.42
C PRO A 363 -3.63 -0.78 9.39
N LEU A 364 -3.66 -2.04 9.84
CA LEU A 364 -2.68 -2.71 10.72
C LEU A 364 -2.46 -2.12 12.13
N ILE A 365 -2.63 -0.81 12.35
CA ILE A 365 -2.23 -0.12 13.58
C ILE A 365 -3.37 0.76 14.13
N SER A 366 -3.96 0.36 15.25
CA SER A 366 -4.86 1.21 16.05
C SER A 366 -4.12 1.93 17.20
N VAL A 367 -3.10 1.27 17.77
CA VAL A 367 -2.30 1.74 18.90
C VAL A 367 -0.87 2.03 18.43
N ASN A 368 -0.31 3.17 18.84
CA ASN A 368 1.06 3.57 18.53
C ASN A 368 1.84 3.82 19.82
N PHE A 369 3.13 3.47 19.85
CA PHE A 369 4.04 3.73 20.96
C PHE A 369 5.34 4.33 20.47
N ASN A 370 5.79 5.40 21.14
CA ASN A 370 7.09 6.01 20.91
C ASN A 370 7.77 6.35 22.23
N LEU A 371 9.07 6.10 22.30
CA LEU A 371 9.92 6.48 23.42
C LEU A 371 11.15 7.19 22.87
N SER A 372 11.38 8.43 23.31
CA SER A 372 12.55 9.21 22.92
C SER A 372 13.00 10.16 24.03
N LYS A 373 14.22 10.68 23.90
CA LYS A 373 14.61 11.92 24.57
C LYS A 373 14.16 13.12 23.73
N ALA A 374 13.95 14.27 24.36
CA ALA A 374 13.49 15.47 23.66
C ALA A 374 14.39 15.80 22.45
N PHE A 375 13.78 16.06 21.29
CA PHE A 375 14.50 16.32 20.04
C PHE A 375 15.30 17.63 20.06
N LEU A 376 14.83 18.62 20.82
CA LEU A 376 15.56 19.86 21.08
C LEU A 376 16.01 19.86 22.54
N GLU A 377 17.32 20.00 22.74
CA GLU A 377 17.91 20.32 24.04
C GLU A 377 17.90 21.84 24.21
N ASP A 378 17.59 22.30 25.42
CA ASP A 378 17.61 23.73 25.75
C ASP A 378 19.04 24.25 25.51
N ARG A 379 19.17 25.27 24.65
CA ARG A 379 20.48 25.72 24.18
C ARG A 379 20.55 27.21 23.98
N ARG A 380 21.66 27.79 24.47
CA ARG A 380 22.01 29.19 24.31
C ARG A 380 22.78 29.42 23.01
N TYR A 381 22.40 30.48 22.30
CA TYR A 381 22.99 30.95 21.04
C TYR A 381 23.31 32.44 21.19
N GLY A 382 24.56 32.73 21.55
CA GLY A 382 24.98 34.10 21.88
C GLY A 382 24.14 34.69 23.02
N GLU A 383 23.34 35.71 22.68
CA GLU A 383 22.57 36.52 23.64
C GLU A 383 21.13 36.02 23.89
N PHE A 384 20.69 34.96 23.22
CA PHE A 384 19.39 34.34 23.47
C PHE A 384 19.47 32.82 23.66
N GLU A 385 18.41 32.24 24.19
CA GLU A 385 18.25 30.80 24.43
C GLU A 385 16.96 30.31 23.79
N LEU A 386 17.00 29.13 23.19
CA LEU A 386 15.83 28.40 22.71
C LEU A 386 15.51 27.26 23.66
N ILE A 387 14.27 27.22 24.15
CA ILE A 387 13.80 26.28 25.16
C ILE A 387 12.62 25.49 24.58
N SER A 388 12.67 24.16 24.69
CA SER A 388 11.60 23.30 24.19
C SER A 388 10.37 23.35 25.11
N ALA A 389 9.20 23.72 24.57
CA ALA A 389 7.94 23.65 25.30
C ALA A 389 7.14 22.38 24.93
N PRO A 390 6.14 21.98 25.75
CA PRO A 390 5.15 20.99 25.37
C PRO A 390 4.47 21.32 24.03
N SER A 391 4.53 20.38 23.08
CA SER A 391 3.74 20.42 21.84
C SER A 391 2.25 20.26 22.11
N GLN A 392 1.45 20.74 21.17
CA GLN A 392 -0.01 20.56 21.15
C GLN A 392 -0.38 19.43 20.18
N SER A 393 -1.54 18.83 20.40
CA SER A 393 -2.12 17.85 19.47
C SER A 393 -3.14 18.56 18.57
N PRO A 394 -2.81 18.82 17.29
CA PRO A 394 -3.77 19.41 16.37
C PRO A 394 -4.83 18.40 15.89
N GLY A 395 -4.57 17.10 16.05
CA GLY A 395 -5.48 16.01 15.72
C GLY A 395 -4.80 14.64 15.86
N VAL A 396 -5.59 13.56 15.88
CA VAL A 396 -5.06 12.19 16.05
C VAL A 396 -4.95 11.43 14.73
N ILE A 397 -3.81 10.75 14.55
CA ILE A 397 -3.65 9.74 13.50
C ILE A 397 -4.18 8.39 14.00
N TYR A 398 -3.73 7.92 15.17
CA TYR A 398 -4.09 6.63 15.76
C TYR A 398 -5.25 6.76 16.75
N ASP A 399 -5.86 5.65 17.15
CA ASP A 399 -6.93 5.70 18.17
C ASP A 399 -6.34 5.97 19.56
N LEU A 400 -5.16 5.40 19.82
CA LEU A 400 -4.33 5.66 20.99
C LEU A 400 -2.86 5.80 20.57
N SER A 401 -2.18 6.86 21.02
CA SER A 401 -0.75 7.08 20.80
C SER A 401 -0.05 7.38 22.11
N PHE A 402 0.74 6.41 22.58
CA PHE A 402 1.56 6.48 23.79
C PHE A 402 2.90 7.12 23.44
N MET A 403 3.24 8.22 24.11
CA MET A 403 4.44 9.00 23.86
C MET A 403 5.19 9.26 25.16
N MET A 404 6.33 8.60 25.33
CA MET A 404 7.21 8.77 26.47
C MET A 404 8.42 9.61 26.07
N VAL A 405 8.52 10.82 26.65
CA VAL A 405 9.57 11.78 26.32
C VAL A 405 10.39 12.12 27.56
N GLY A 406 11.70 11.85 27.50
CA GLY A 406 12.66 12.29 28.51
C GLY A 406 13.09 13.74 28.30
N ARG A 407 13.07 14.55 29.35
CA ARG A 407 13.54 15.94 29.38
C ARG A 407 14.54 16.13 30.54
N PRO A 408 15.34 17.21 30.54
CA PRO A 408 16.19 17.53 31.68
C PRO A 408 15.41 17.68 33.01
N SER A 409 14.12 18.04 32.95
CA SER A 409 13.25 18.18 34.12
C SER A 409 12.57 16.88 34.58
N GLY A 410 12.77 15.77 33.88
CA GLY A 410 12.13 14.48 34.17
C GLY A 410 11.51 13.84 32.94
N TRP A 411 10.68 12.82 33.16
CA TRP A 411 10.04 12.07 32.08
C TRP A 411 8.56 12.41 31.99
N ARG A 412 8.02 12.45 30.78
CA ARG A 412 6.60 12.65 30.55
C ARG A 412 6.05 11.51 29.72
N MET A 413 5.09 10.78 30.28
CA MET A 413 4.25 9.87 29.49
C MET A 413 2.97 10.61 29.12
N SER A 414 2.64 10.60 27.83
CA SER A 414 1.40 11.17 27.31
C SER A 414 0.65 10.13 26.50
N ILE A 415 -0.68 10.15 26.59
CA ILE A 415 -1.55 9.39 25.69
C ILE A 415 -2.39 10.41 24.94
N GLU A 416 -2.16 10.45 23.63
CA GLU A 416 -3.03 11.14 22.68
C GLU A 416 -4.10 10.15 22.21
N TYR A 417 -5.36 10.58 22.17
CA TYR A 417 -6.47 9.67 21.92
C TYR A 417 -7.59 10.31 21.11
N ASN A 418 -8.34 9.46 20.39
CA ASN A 418 -9.55 9.90 19.72
C ASN A 418 -10.69 10.11 20.73
N THR A 419 -11.13 11.35 20.91
CA THR A 419 -12.18 11.71 21.88
C THR A 419 -13.56 11.16 21.52
N ASP A 420 -13.77 10.77 20.27
CA ASP A 420 -15.02 10.12 19.84
C ASP A 420 -15.08 8.65 20.26
N LEU A 421 -13.93 8.05 20.63
CA LEU A 421 -13.81 6.65 21.03
C LEU A 421 -13.58 6.47 22.53
N PHE A 422 -12.74 7.32 23.14
CA PHE A 422 -12.33 7.17 24.53
C PHE A 422 -12.69 8.39 25.38
N ASP A 423 -13.01 8.12 26.63
CA ASP A 423 -13.19 9.10 27.68
C ASP A 423 -11.88 9.47 28.34
N ARG A 424 -11.79 10.75 28.74
CA ARG A 424 -10.66 11.27 29.52
C ARG A 424 -10.33 10.40 30.74
N ALA A 425 -11.35 9.94 31.47
CA ALA A 425 -11.19 9.10 32.66
C ALA A 425 -10.59 7.71 32.35
N THR A 426 -10.88 7.16 31.18
CA THR A 426 -10.29 5.90 30.69
C THR A 426 -8.80 6.08 30.41
N ILE A 427 -8.44 7.19 29.78
CA ILE A 427 -7.04 7.52 29.46
C ILE A 427 -6.23 7.80 30.72
N GLU A 428 -6.79 8.52 31.70
CA GLU A 428 -6.18 8.70 33.03
C GLU A 428 -5.95 7.35 33.73
N THR A 429 -6.88 6.41 33.55
CA THR A 429 -6.74 5.04 34.05
C THR A 429 -5.64 4.27 33.33
N PHE A 430 -5.50 4.39 32.01
CA PHE A 430 -4.39 3.78 31.26
C PHE A 430 -3.03 4.33 31.69
N LEU A 431 -2.92 5.65 31.94
CA LEU A 431 -1.70 6.26 32.47
C LEU A 431 -1.34 5.72 33.85
N ARG A 432 -2.34 5.47 34.71
CA ARG A 432 -2.14 4.82 36.01
C ARG A 432 -1.65 3.38 35.85
N TYR A 433 -2.29 2.57 35.01
CA TYR A 433 -1.87 1.19 34.75
C TYR A 433 -0.46 1.10 34.16
N TRP A 434 -0.12 2.03 33.27
CA TRP A 434 1.24 2.14 32.74
C TRP A 434 2.26 2.36 33.86
N LYS A 435 1.98 3.30 34.77
CA LYS A 435 2.86 3.59 35.91
C LYS A 435 2.97 2.39 36.85
N GLU A 436 1.84 1.78 37.21
CA GLU A 436 1.78 0.61 38.09
C GLU A 436 2.52 -0.59 37.47
N THR A 437 2.42 -0.78 36.16
CA THR A 437 3.19 -1.81 35.44
C THR A 437 4.69 -1.54 35.55
N TYR A 438 5.13 -0.30 35.32
CA TYR A 438 6.55 0.06 35.51
C TYR A 438 7.02 -0.17 36.96
N ASP A 439 6.24 0.25 37.95
CA ASP A 439 6.60 0.07 39.36
C ASP A 439 6.72 -1.42 39.73
N ALA A 440 5.82 -2.26 39.23
CA ALA A 440 5.85 -3.70 39.46
C ALA A 440 7.10 -4.36 38.87
N VAL A 441 7.41 -4.10 37.58
CA VAL A 441 8.55 -4.75 36.90
C VAL A 441 9.91 -4.19 37.34
N LEU A 442 9.94 -2.95 37.85
CA LEU A 442 11.15 -2.39 38.47
C LEU A 442 11.39 -2.96 39.88
N ALA A 443 10.33 -3.30 40.60
CA ALA A 443 10.42 -3.93 41.92
C ALA A 443 10.80 -5.41 41.82
N ASP A 444 10.17 -6.14 40.89
CA ASP A 444 10.42 -7.56 40.64
C ASP A 444 10.41 -7.87 39.12
N PRO A 445 11.58 -7.97 38.48
CA PRO A 445 11.68 -8.35 37.06
C PRO A 445 11.20 -9.77 36.76
N GLU A 446 11.12 -10.65 37.77
CA GLU A 446 10.68 -12.05 37.60
C GLU A 446 9.17 -12.19 37.80
N VAL A 447 8.45 -11.07 38.01
CA VAL A 447 7.00 -11.08 38.10
C VAL A 447 6.38 -11.69 36.84
N HIS A 448 5.51 -12.67 37.03
CA HIS A 448 4.69 -13.22 35.94
C HIS A 448 3.74 -12.15 35.42
N LEU A 449 3.55 -12.08 34.10
CA LEU A 449 2.67 -11.08 33.49
C LEU A 449 1.25 -11.18 34.06
N SER A 450 0.77 -12.37 34.40
CA SER A 450 -0.55 -12.57 34.99
C SER A 450 -0.76 -11.91 36.36
N ALA A 451 0.32 -11.62 37.09
CA ALA A 451 0.31 -10.97 38.40
C ALA A 451 0.29 -9.43 38.30
N LEU A 452 0.51 -8.86 37.11
CA LEU A 452 0.39 -7.42 36.88
C LEU A 452 -1.06 -6.97 37.16
N THR A 453 -1.19 -5.90 37.94
CA THR A 453 -2.47 -5.35 38.41
C THR A 453 -3.12 -4.46 37.34
N VAL A 454 -3.32 -5.03 36.15
CA VAL A 454 -4.05 -4.40 35.05
C VAL A 454 -5.29 -5.26 34.80
N PRO A 455 -6.51 -4.76 35.13
CA PRO A 455 -7.74 -5.51 34.94
C PRO A 455 -8.10 -5.59 33.45
N LEU A 456 -8.81 -6.66 33.08
CA LEU A 456 -9.38 -6.79 31.74
C LEU A 456 -10.36 -5.65 31.46
N ARG A 457 -10.29 -5.10 30.26
CA ARG A 457 -11.18 -4.05 29.80
C ARG A 457 -12.59 -4.61 29.64
N ALA A 458 -13.56 -3.90 30.21
CA ALA A 458 -14.97 -4.21 30.07
C ALA A 458 -15.39 -4.30 28.59
N GLY A 459 -16.16 -5.33 28.22
CA GLY A 459 -16.62 -5.59 26.86
C GLY A 459 -15.57 -6.23 25.95
N SER A 460 -14.35 -6.52 26.41
CA SER A 460 -13.35 -7.20 25.57
C SER A 460 -13.77 -8.65 25.27
N PRO A 461 -13.35 -9.23 24.12
CA PRO A 461 -13.62 -10.63 23.82
C PRO A 461 -13.11 -11.60 24.90
N ALA A 462 -12.02 -11.26 25.60
CA ALA A 462 -11.50 -12.05 26.70
C ALA A 462 -12.38 -11.96 27.96
N GLU A 463 -12.92 -10.79 28.28
CA GLU A 463 -13.85 -10.63 29.40
C GLU A 463 -15.18 -11.35 29.11
N ALA A 464 -15.72 -11.22 27.90
CA ALA A 464 -16.94 -11.93 27.49
C ALA A 464 -16.79 -13.46 27.59
N ARG A 465 -15.60 -14.01 27.28
CA ARG A 465 -15.26 -15.44 27.49
C ARG A 465 -15.19 -15.84 28.96
N ARG A 466 -14.74 -14.95 29.85
CA ARG A 466 -14.68 -15.20 31.30
C ARG A 466 -16.05 -15.18 31.98
N LEU A 467 -16.97 -14.36 31.46
CA LEU A 467 -18.30 -14.16 32.06
C LEU A 467 -19.29 -15.31 31.78
N ASP A 468 -19.02 -16.21 30.83
CA ASP A 468 -19.93 -17.32 30.49
C ASP A 468 -19.22 -18.67 30.19
N PRO A 469 -18.52 -19.28 31.16
CA PRO A 469 -17.90 -20.58 30.98
C PRO A 469 -18.96 -21.69 31.10
N GLY A 470 -19.44 -22.21 29.97
CA GLY A 470 -20.29 -23.42 29.92
C GLY A 470 -21.66 -23.29 29.24
N SER A 471 -21.96 -22.18 28.56
CA SER A 471 -23.15 -22.08 27.71
C SER A 471 -22.93 -22.73 26.35
N VAL A 472 -24.02 -23.19 25.71
CA VAL A 472 -23.99 -23.73 24.33
C VAL A 472 -23.38 -22.72 23.35
N GLU A 473 -23.67 -21.43 23.52
CA GLU A 473 -23.09 -20.35 22.71
C GLU A 473 -21.57 -20.21 22.93
N GLY A 474 -21.10 -20.37 24.16
CA GLY A 474 -19.67 -20.35 24.50
C GLY A 474 -18.92 -21.56 23.95
N VAL A 475 -19.51 -22.76 24.02
CA VAL A 475 -18.93 -23.99 23.46
C VAL A 475 -18.89 -23.93 21.94
N LEU A 476 -19.93 -23.42 21.28
CA LEU A 476 -19.92 -23.20 19.82
C LEU A 476 -18.83 -22.21 19.40
N ARG A 477 -18.71 -21.08 20.10
CA ARG A 477 -17.68 -20.06 19.85
C ARG A 477 -16.25 -20.53 20.15
N SER A 478 -16.08 -21.65 20.87
CA SER A 478 -14.77 -22.26 21.07
C SER A 478 -14.27 -23.05 19.86
N HIS A 479 -15.14 -23.38 18.91
CA HIS A 479 -14.77 -24.10 17.71
C HIS A 479 -14.18 -23.13 16.66
N PRO A 480 -13.01 -23.40 16.07
CA PRO A 480 -12.32 -22.47 15.16
C PRO A 480 -13.12 -22.12 13.89
N ALA A 481 -14.06 -22.97 13.51
CA ALA A 481 -14.97 -22.73 12.38
C ALA A 481 -16.13 -21.75 12.69
N VAL A 482 -16.27 -21.23 13.91
CA VAL A 482 -17.42 -20.40 14.34
C VAL A 482 -16.94 -19.00 14.76
N GLY A 483 -17.44 -17.97 14.08
CA GLY A 483 -17.17 -16.56 14.39
C GLY A 483 -18.18 -15.96 15.38
N GLU A 484 -19.48 -16.21 15.17
CA GLU A 484 -20.55 -15.81 16.10
C GLU A 484 -21.50 -17.00 16.35
N ALA A 485 -22.13 -17.05 17.53
CA ALA A 485 -23.16 -18.03 17.85
C ALA A 485 -24.26 -17.43 18.74
N ALA A 486 -25.51 -17.81 18.49
CA ALA A 486 -26.66 -17.47 19.31
C ALA A 486 -27.61 -18.67 19.44
N VAL A 487 -28.24 -18.84 20.59
CA VAL A 487 -29.22 -19.91 20.83
C VAL A 487 -30.58 -19.30 21.17
N ILE A 488 -31.64 -19.81 20.54
CA ILE A 488 -33.03 -19.49 20.90
C ILE A 488 -33.71 -20.74 21.45
N SER A 489 -34.51 -20.58 22.51
CA SER A 489 -35.39 -21.61 23.03
C SER A 489 -36.81 -21.38 22.52
N ALA A 490 -37.33 -22.32 21.72
CA ALA A 490 -38.74 -22.33 21.39
C ALA A 490 -39.50 -22.89 22.60
N GLY A 491 -40.36 -22.10 23.24
CA GLY A 491 -41.23 -22.64 24.28
C GLY A 491 -42.12 -23.76 23.73
N GLY A 492 -42.22 -24.89 24.44
CA GLY A 492 -43.00 -26.08 24.05
C GLY A 492 -42.15 -27.28 23.57
N GLU A 493 -42.79 -28.30 22.98
CA GLU A 493 -42.15 -29.55 22.51
C GLU A 493 -41.10 -29.36 21.39
N THR A 494 -40.88 -28.14 20.90
CA THR A 494 -40.05 -27.80 19.73
C THR A 494 -38.55 -27.64 20.01
N GLY A 495 -38.10 -27.55 21.27
CA GLY A 495 -36.66 -27.55 21.64
C GLY A 495 -35.87 -26.27 21.27
N SER A 496 -34.58 -26.23 21.62
CA SER A 496 -33.68 -25.11 21.31
C SER A 496 -33.02 -25.27 19.93
N VAL A 497 -32.76 -24.15 19.24
CA VAL A 497 -32.01 -24.11 17.97
C VAL A 497 -30.83 -23.17 18.12
N ALA A 498 -29.66 -23.60 17.65
CA ALA A 498 -28.46 -22.79 17.61
C ALA A 498 -28.28 -22.19 16.21
N PHE A 499 -27.93 -20.91 16.16
CA PHE A 499 -27.56 -20.19 14.95
C PHE A 499 -26.08 -19.86 15.04
N ILE A 500 -25.33 -20.18 13.99
CA ILE A 500 -23.89 -19.92 13.92
C ILE A 500 -23.55 -19.12 12.68
N VAL A 501 -22.52 -18.29 12.79
CA VAL A 501 -21.88 -17.61 11.66
C VAL A 501 -20.49 -18.23 11.50
N PRO A 502 -20.15 -18.77 10.32
CA PRO A 502 -18.82 -19.34 10.09
C PRO A 502 -17.72 -18.31 10.32
N SER A 503 -16.59 -18.75 10.87
CA SER A 503 -15.39 -17.93 10.92
C SER A 503 -14.92 -17.60 9.49
N PRO A 504 -14.36 -16.41 9.22
CA PRO A 504 -13.74 -16.10 7.92
C PRO A 504 -12.62 -17.06 7.50
N THR A 505 -12.06 -17.80 8.46
CA THR A 505 -11.00 -18.81 8.27
C THR A 505 -11.54 -20.25 8.24
N CYS A 506 -12.84 -20.44 7.98
CA CYS A 506 -13.46 -21.75 7.94
C CYS A 506 -13.22 -22.45 6.60
N ASP A 507 -12.35 -23.46 6.58
CA ASP A 507 -12.07 -24.29 5.39
C ASP A 507 -13.05 -25.47 5.21
N GLU A 508 -13.93 -25.68 6.20
CA GLU A 508 -14.94 -26.74 6.18
C GLU A 508 -16.14 -26.37 5.29
N ALA A 509 -16.69 -27.35 4.57
CA ALA A 509 -17.86 -27.15 3.73
C ALA A 509 -19.10 -26.79 4.59
N LEU A 510 -19.83 -25.73 4.21
CA LEU A 510 -20.93 -25.16 5.00
C LEU A 510 -22.09 -26.13 5.27
N ASP A 511 -22.28 -27.12 4.39
CA ASP A 511 -23.26 -28.19 4.52
C ASP A 511 -22.86 -29.25 5.56
N GLN A 512 -21.56 -29.40 5.83
CA GLN A 512 -21.00 -30.33 6.82
C GLN A 512 -20.83 -29.70 8.21
N LEU A 513 -20.77 -28.36 8.26
CA LEU A 513 -20.52 -27.58 9.47
C LEU A 513 -21.55 -27.84 10.61
N PRO A 514 -22.88 -27.93 10.36
CA PRO A 514 -23.84 -28.27 11.41
C PRO A 514 -23.58 -29.62 12.08
N ALA A 515 -23.24 -30.66 11.30
CA ALA A 515 -22.97 -31.99 11.83
C ALA A 515 -21.67 -32.03 12.65
N LEU A 516 -20.65 -31.29 12.20
CA LEU A 516 -19.37 -31.15 12.88
C LEU A 516 -19.55 -30.42 14.23
N LEU A 517 -20.26 -29.30 14.24
CA LEU A 517 -20.52 -28.51 15.44
C LEU A 517 -21.46 -29.23 16.43
N MET A 518 -22.38 -30.05 15.94
CA MET A 518 -23.23 -30.87 16.81
C MET A 518 -22.41 -31.94 17.55
N ARG A 519 -21.45 -32.58 16.89
CA ARG A 519 -20.49 -33.49 17.54
C ARG A 519 -19.60 -32.78 18.57
N HIS A 520 -19.16 -31.56 18.25
CA HIS A 520 -18.38 -30.72 19.17
C HIS A 520 -19.17 -30.37 20.44
N LEU A 521 -20.46 -30.08 20.29
CA LEU A 521 -21.39 -29.85 21.40
C LEU A 521 -21.64 -31.13 22.21
N GLU A 522 -21.89 -32.26 21.56
CA GLU A 522 -22.13 -33.56 22.23
C GLU A 522 -20.97 -33.98 23.16
N ALA A 523 -19.73 -33.60 22.81
CA ALA A 523 -18.55 -33.90 23.62
C ALA A 523 -18.44 -33.05 24.91
N GLN A 524 -19.14 -31.90 24.99
CA GLN A 524 -18.89 -30.86 26.00
C GLN A 524 -20.15 -30.34 26.70
N VAL A 525 -21.33 -30.64 26.17
CA VAL A 525 -22.63 -30.17 26.70
C VAL A 525 -23.51 -31.37 27.03
N PRO A 526 -24.17 -31.40 28.21
CA PRO A 526 -25.10 -32.48 28.57
C PRO A 526 -26.24 -32.64 27.55
N ALA A 527 -26.65 -33.87 27.25
CA ALA A 527 -27.66 -34.17 26.22
C ALA A 527 -28.98 -33.38 26.37
N ALA A 528 -29.39 -33.06 27.60
CA ALA A 528 -30.60 -32.27 27.89
C ALA A 528 -30.49 -30.77 27.49
N LYS A 529 -29.29 -30.26 27.22
CA LYS A 529 -29.01 -28.87 26.83
C LYS A 529 -28.58 -28.71 25.38
N LEU A 530 -28.43 -29.81 24.63
CA LEU A 530 -28.08 -29.76 23.22
C LEU A 530 -29.20 -29.10 22.40
N PRO A 531 -28.86 -28.22 21.46
CA PRO A 531 -29.84 -27.71 20.50
C PRO A 531 -30.33 -28.87 19.62
N LYS A 532 -31.60 -28.87 19.24
CA LYS A 532 -32.15 -29.89 18.32
C LYS A 532 -31.61 -29.73 16.90
N GLU A 533 -31.18 -28.53 16.53
CA GLU A 533 -30.64 -28.21 15.21
C GLU A 533 -29.64 -27.06 15.30
N ILE A 534 -28.65 -27.06 14.40
CA ILE A 534 -27.70 -25.97 14.19
C ILE A 534 -27.93 -25.41 12.79
N SER A 535 -28.25 -24.13 12.70
CA SER A 535 -28.48 -23.42 11.44
C SER A 535 -27.32 -22.45 11.15
N VAL A 536 -26.82 -22.48 9.93
CA VAL A 536 -25.73 -21.60 9.47
C VAL A 536 -26.31 -20.34 8.88
N LEU A 537 -25.88 -19.17 9.37
CA LEU A 537 -26.24 -17.86 8.85
C LEU A 537 -25.00 -17.14 8.35
N MET A 538 -25.19 -16.26 7.37
CA MET A 538 -24.12 -15.35 6.93
C MET A 538 -23.86 -14.23 7.95
N ARG A 539 -24.83 -13.92 8.81
CA ARG A 539 -24.71 -12.96 9.93
C ARG A 539 -25.84 -13.16 10.95
N LEU A 540 -25.59 -12.81 12.22
CA LEU A 540 -26.66 -12.68 13.21
C LEU A 540 -27.38 -11.33 13.10
N PRO A 541 -28.72 -11.28 13.25
CA PRO A 541 -29.44 -10.02 13.36
C PRO A 541 -29.06 -9.32 14.66
N LYS A 542 -28.81 -8.00 14.61
CA LYS A 542 -28.41 -7.19 15.75
C LYS A 542 -29.44 -6.08 16.00
N THR A 543 -29.73 -5.78 17.27
CA THR A 543 -30.54 -4.63 17.70
C THR A 543 -29.74 -3.33 17.58
N ALA A 544 -30.41 -2.18 17.78
CA ALA A 544 -29.78 -0.86 17.65
C ALA A 544 -28.61 -0.61 18.63
N ASP A 545 -28.51 -1.39 19.71
CA ASP A 545 -27.42 -1.39 20.68
C ASP A 545 -26.30 -2.42 20.37
N GLY A 546 -26.41 -3.13 19.23
CA GLY A 546 -25.41 -4.10 18.79
C GLY A 546 -25.52 -5.49 19.41
N SER A 547 -26.46 -5.72 20.33
CA SER A 547 -26.73 -7.06 20.87
C SER A 547 -27.49 -7.93 19.84
N VAL A 548 -27.43 -9.25 19.96
CA VAL A 548 -28.13 -10.16 19.02
C VAL A 548 -29.65 -10.03 19.21
N ASP A 549 -30.35 -9.66 18.15
CA ASP A 549 -31.81 -9.61 18.11
C ASP A 549 -32.39 -11.03 17.99
N ARG A 550 -32.54 -11.68 19.14
CA ARG A 550 -33.08 -13.05 19.24
C ARG A 550 -34.53 -13.15 18.76
N SER A 551 -35.27 -12.05 18.70
CA SER A 551 -36.65 -12.03 18.20
C SER A 551 -36.73 -12.09 16.67
N ALA A 552 -35.66 -11.66 15.98
CA ALA A 552 -35.52 -11.74 14.53
C ALA A 552 -35.05 -13.10 14.02
N LEU A 553 -34.55 -13.98 14.90
CA LEU A 553 -34.19 -15.36 14.59
C LEU A 553 -35.46 -16.22 14.55
N ARG A 554 -35.85 -16.69 13.35
CA ARG A 554 -37.05 -17.54 13.16
C ARG A 554 -36.66 -19.01 13.06
N LEU A 555 -37.50 -19.90 13.59
CA LEU A 555 -37.38 -21.34 13.41
C LEU A 555 -37.87 -21.73 12.01
N PRO A 556 -37.18 -22.63 11.29
CA PRO A 556 -37.68 -23.13 10.01
C PRO A 556 -38.92 -23.99 10.23
N ALA A 557 -40.05 -23.61 9.61
CA ALA A 557 -41.18 -24.51 9.43
C ALA A 557 -40.83 -25.53 8.33
N LYS A 558 -41.12 -26.81 8.57
CA LYS A 558 -40.97 -27.94 7.62
C LYS A 558 -41.32 -27.51 6.20
N ALA A 559 -40.40 -27.73 5.27
CA ALA A 559 -40.55 -27.38 3.86
C ALA A 559 -41.75 -28.06 3.19
N PRO A 560 -42.45 -27.32 2.30
CA PRO A 560 -42.87 -27.88 1.02
C PRO A 560 -42.29 -27.10 -0.16
N ALA A 561 -42.22 -27.79 -1.29
CA ALA A 561 -41.55 -27.42 -2.52
C ALA A 561 -42.11 -26.18 -3.25
N ALA A 562 -41.20 -25.54 -4.01
CA ALA A 562 -41.43 -24.60 -5.13
C ALA A 562 -41.74 -23.12 -4.76
N PRO A 563 -41.50 -22.18 -5.70
CA PRO A 563 -40.60 -21.06 -5.53
C PRO A 563 -41.32 -19.82 -5.02
N VAL A 564 -40.80 -19.20 -3.95
CA VAL A 564 -41.38 -17.98 -3.39
C VAL A 564 -40.44 -16.81 -3.60
N ALA A 565 -40.92 -15.91 -4.46
CA ALA A 565 -40.51 -14.55 -4.71
C ALA A 565 -39.73 -13.87 -3.57
N ALA A 566 -38.61 -13.25 -3.95
CA ALA A 566 -37.83 -12.37 -3.10
C ALA A 566 -38.71 -11.27 -2.48
N ALA A 567 -38.83 -11.31 -1.16
CA ALA A 567 -39.43 -10.25 -0.36
C ALA A 567 -38.53 -9.01 -0.42
N LYS A 568 -39.11 -7.90 -0.89
CA LYS A 568 -38.47 -6.58 -0.93
C LYS A 568 -38.13 -6.09 0.49
N PRO A 569 -36.93 -5.55 0.73
CA PRO A 569 -36.68 -4.76 1.93
C PRO A 569 -37.45 -3.43 1.85
N LYS A 570 -38.08 -3.08 2.98
CA LYS A 570 -38.80 -1.82 3.16
C LYS A 570 -37.80 -0.67 3.41
N ASN A 571 -37.96 0.37 2.62
CA ASN A 571 -37.60 1.78 2.86
C ASN A 571 -36.24 2.06 3.52
N THR A 572 -35.19 2.00 2.70
CA THR A 572 -34.25 3.12 2.57
C THR A 572 -34.44 3.69 1.18
N ALA A 573 -34.74 4.98 1.05
CA ALA A 573 -34.89 5.62 -0.25
C ALA A 573 -33.58 5.46 -1.05
N SER A 574 -33.57 4.52 -1.98
CA SER A 574 -32.44 4.28 -2.88
C SER A 574 -32.38 5.40 -3.90
N LEU A 575 -31.35 6.22 -3.81
CA LEU A 575 -30.88 7.04 -4.94
C LEU A 575 -30.60 6.06 -6.08
N LYS A 576 -31.43 6.03 -7.13
CA LYS A 576 -31.14 5.21 -8.31
C LYS A 576 -30.00 5.90 -9.08
N ALA A 577 -28.85 5.23 -9.15
CA ALA A 577 -27.78 5.60 -10.06
C ALA A 577 -28.32 5.65 -11.50
N ASP A 578 -27.93 6.68 -12.24
CA ASP A 578 -28.15 6.75 -13.69
C ASP A 578 -27.41 5.54 -14.35
N PRO A 579 -28.12 4.64 -15.06
CA PRO A 579 -27.53 3.43 -15.63
C PRO A 579 -26.37 3.71 -16.60
N GLU A 580 -26.42 4.81 -17.36
CA GLU A 580 -25.38 5.17 -18.31
C GLU A 580 -24.12 5.64 -17.57
N LYS A 581 -24.30 6.48 -16.55
CA LYS A 581 -23.19 6.93 -15.70
C LYS A 581 -22.61 5.77 -14.89
N MET A 582 -23.44 4.84 -14.40
CA MET A 582 -23.00 3.64 -13.70
C MET A 582 -22.16 2.74 -14.58
N ALA A 583 -22.60 2.48 -15.82
CA ALA A 583 -21.82 1.71 -16.78
C ALA A 583 -20.49 2.40 -17.14
N ALA A 584 -20.51 3.73 -17.28
CA ALA A 584 -19.32 4.49 -17.59
C ALA A 584 -18.33 4.59 -16.40
N VAL A 585 -18.81 4.62 -15.16
CA VAL A 585 -17.98 4.47 -13.93
C VAL A 585 -17.48 3.04 -13.77
N ALA A 586 -18.31 2.03 -14.10
CA ALA A 586 -17.91 0.62 -14.10
C ALA A 586 -16.74 0.38 -15.06
N ALA A 587 -16.75 1.02 -16.24
CA ALA A 587 -15.65 0.97 -17.18
C ALA A 587 -14.37 1.59 -16.62
N ILE A 588 -14.47 2.71 -15.88
CA ILE A 588 -13.32 3.31 -15.19
C ILE A 588 -12.82 2.35 -14.09
N TRP A 589 -13.70 1.78 -13.27
CA TRP A 589 -13.32 0.81 -12.23
C TRP A 589 -12.65 -0.41 -12.83
N LYS A 590 -13.21 -0.96 -13.90
CA LYS A 590 -12.66 -2.09 -14.64
C LYS A 590 -11.22 -1.80 -15.10
N GLN A 591 -11.01 -0.63 -15.70
CA GLN A 591 -9.70 -0.18 -16.20
C GLN A 591 -8.70 0.07 -15.09
N VAL A 592 -9.14 0.69 -13.99
CA VAL A 592 -8.26 1.08 -12.89
C VAL A 592 -7.91 -0.10 -11.97
N LEU A 593 -8.89 -0.95 -11.64
CA LEU A 593 -8.71 -2.15 -10.82
C LEU A 593 -8.13 -3.33 -11.60
N ASN A 594 -8.12 -3.25 -12.94
CA ASN A 594 -7.69 -4.31 -13.83
C ASN A 594 -8.45 -5.64 -13.57
N VAL A 595 -9.79 -5.56 -13.50
CA VAL A 595 -10.70 -6.69 -13.24
C VAL A 595 -11.55 -7.02 -14.47
N PRO A 596 -12.03 -8.28 -14.62
CA PRO A 596 -12.76 -8.70 -15.82
C PRO A 596 -14.16 -8.06 -15.97
N SER A 597 -14.90 -7.89 -14.88
CA SER A 597 -16.16 -7.16 -14.84
C SER A 597 -16.33 -6.45 -13.50
N VAL A 598 -17.18 -5.42 -13.49
CA VAL A 598 -17.59 -4.71 -12.28
C VAL A 598 -19.11 -4.66 -12.31
N GLU A 599 -19.73 -5.47 -11.46
CA GLU A 599 -21.19 -5.54 -11.32
C GLU A 599 -21.68 -4.42 -10.40
N PRO A 600 -22.97 -4.04 -10.42
CA PRO A 600 -23.50 -3.00 -9.55
C PRO A 600 -23.21 -3.23 -8.05
N GLY A 601 -23.20 -4.49 -7.61
CA GLY A 601 -22.87 -4.88 -6.24
C GLY A 601 -21.37 -5.07 -5.96
N SER A 602 -20.50 -4.93 -6.96
CA SER A 602 -19.05 -5.10 -6.79
C SER A 602 -18.48 -4.01 -5.90
N ASP A 603 -17.74 -4.42 -4.88
CA ASP A 603 -17.01 -3.54 -3.98
C ASP A 603 -15.61 -3.21 -4.54
N PHE A 604 -15.27 -1.93 -4.62
CA PHE A 604 -14.01 -1.43 -5.18
C PHE A 604 -12.78 -2.05 -4.51
N PHE A 605 -12.81 -2.19 -3.19
CA PHE A 605 -11.68 -2.66 -2.40
C PHE A 605 -11.62 -4.18 -2.37
N ALA A 606 -12.77 -4.86 -2.35
CA ALA A 606 -12.83 -6.32 -2.48
C ALA A 606 -12.30 -6.82 -3.83
N LEU A 607 -12.43 -6.00 -4.87
CA LEU A 607 -11.86 -6.25 -6.20
C LEU A 607 -10.33 -5.96 -6.29
N GLY A 608 -9.65 -5.76 -5.17
CA GLY A 608 -8.21 -5.47 -5.13
C GLY A 608 -7.86 -3.98 -5.20
N GLY A 609 -8.87 -3.10 -5.13
CA GLY A 609 -8.66 -1.67 -5.06
C GLY A 609 -7.96 -1.24 -3.78
N HIS A 610 -7.01 -0.31 -3.91
CA HIS A 610 -6.38 0.38 -2.79
C HIS A 610 -6.40 1.89 -3.04
N SER A 611 -6.00 2.69 -2.04
CA SER A 611 -6.17 4.15 -2.08
C SER A 611 -5.55 4.84 -3.31
N LEU A 612 -4.45 4.31 -3.86
CA LEU A 612 -3.85 4.85 -5.08
C LEU A 612 -4.68 4.56 -6.34
N LEU A 613 -5.21 3.33 -6.46
CA LEU A 613 -6.16 2.99 -7.54
C LEU A 613 -7.45 3.79 -7.39
N ALA A 614 -7.96 3.93 -6.18
CA ALA A 614 -9.14 4.74 -5.92
C ALA A 614 -8.95 6.19 -6.38
N LEU A 615 -7.77 6.79 -6.15
CA LEU A 615 -7.49 8.16 -6.58
C LEU A 615 -7.37 8.27 -8.10
N ARG A 616 -6.74 7.30 -8.78
CA ARG A 616 -6.75 7.24 -10.25
C ARG A 616 -8.17 7.12 -10.82
N MET A 617 -9.00 6.29 -10.20
CA MET A 617 -10.41 6.15 -10.55
C MET A 617 -11.16 7.47 -10.36
N LEU A 618 -11.00 8.13 -9.22
CA LEU A 618 -11.66 9.42 -8.94
C LEU A 618 -11.17 10.53 -9.88
N SER A 619 -9.89 10.55 -10.24
CA SER A 619 -9.34 11.47 -11.24
C SER A 619 -9.98 11.24 -12.61
N ALA A 620 -10.07 9.99 -13.05
CA ALA A 620 -10.72 9.65 -14.32
C ALA A 620 -12.23 9.97 -14.31
N VAL A 621 -12.91 9.81 -13.16
CA VAL A 621 -14.32 10.23 -13.01
C VAL A 621 -14.44 11.76 -13.06
N ARG A 622 -13.54 12.51 -12.42
CA ARG A 622 -13.49 13.98 -12.49
C ARG A 622 -13.31 14.49 -13.92
N GLU A 623 -12.35 13.92 -14.63
CA GLU A 623 -12.03 14.30 -16.00
C GLU A 623 -13.18 13.98 -16.96
N LYS A 624 -13.83 12.82 -16.77
CA LYS A 624 -14.89 12.36 -17.68
C LYS A 624 -16.26 13.00 -17.44
N PHE A 625 -16.60 13.33 -16.19
CA PHE A 625 -17.96 13.76 -15.84
C PHE A 625 -18.04 15.16 -15.23
N GLU A 626 -16.92 15.86 -15.05
CA GLU A 626 -16.81 17.16 -14.35
C GLU A 626 -17.32 17.17 -12.88
N GLU A 627 -17.80 16.04 -12.39
CA GLU A 627 -18.17 15.83 -10.99
C GLU A 627 -16.92 15.67 -10.12
N LYS A 628 -16.98 16.11 -8.86
CA LYS A 628 -15.82 16.08 -7.94
C LYS A 628 -15.99 15.09 -6.79
N PRO A 629 -16.17 13.77 -7.06
CA PRO A 629 -16.24 12.79 -5.99
C PRO A 629 -14.92 12.75 -5.23
N ASN A 630 -14.98 12.58 -3.91
CA ASN A 630 -13.81 12.47 -3.07
C ASN A 630 -13.59 11.02 -2.62
N LEU A 631 -12.42 10.77 -2.03
CA LEU A 631 -12.05 9.42 -1.61
C LEU A 631 -12.93 8.93 -0.44
N GLU A 632 -13.33 9.84 0.44
CA GLU A 632 -14.28 9.55 1.53
C GLU A 632 -15.59 8.93 1.04
N LEU A 633 -16.16 9.45 -0.06
CA LEU A 633 -17.39 8.94 -0.63
C LEU A 633 -17.26 7.49 -1.11
N LEU A 634 -16.14 7.14 -1.74
CA LEU A 634 -15.87 5.77 -2.18
C LEU A 634 -15.73 4.82 -0.99
N PHE A 635 -15.09 5.26 0.10
CA PHE A 635 -15.00 4.45 1.32
C PHE A 635 -16.34 4.23 2.01
N ARG A 636 -17.21 5.25 2.00
CA ARG A 636 -18.56 5.16 2.59
C ARG A 636 -19.51 4.30 1.74
N GLU A 637 -19.39 4.40 0.42
CA GLU A 637 -20.25 3.72 -0.55
C GLU A 637 -19.37 2.91 -1.54
N PRO A 638 -18.73 1.81 -1.09
CA PRO A 638 -17.67 1.13 -1.85
C PRO A 638 -18.18 0.28 -3.00
N THR A 639 -19.49 0.07 -3.11
CA THR A 639 -20.09 -0.68 -4.21
C THR A 639 -20.40 0.23 -5.40
N LEU A 640 -20.19 -0.24 -6.62
CA LEU A 640 -20.41 0.52 -7.86
C LEU A 640 -21.78 1.23 -7.91
N GLU A 641 -22.86 0.54 -7.56
CA GLU A 641 -24.24 1.08 -7.57
C GLU A 641 -24.38 2.25 -6.59
N ARG A 642 -23.90 2.08 -5.36
CA ARG A 642 -24.05 3.07 -4.29
C ARG A 642 -23.12 4.27 -4.49
N PHE A 643 -21.89 4.03 -4.95
CA PHE A 643 -20.96 5.09 -5.34
C PHE A 643 -21.57 5.95 -6.44
N THR A 644 -22.01 5.33 -7.54
CA THR A 644 -22.63 6.06 -8.66
C THR A 644 -23.92 6.75 -8.25
N GLY A 645 -24.77 6.10 -7.45
CA GLY A 645 -26.01 6.67 -6.93
C GLY A 645 -25.77 7.91 -6.07
N ALA A 646 -24.69 7.92 -5.30
CA ALA A 646 -24.31 9.06 -4.48
C ALA A 646 -23.62 10.19 -5.26
N VAL A 647 -22.89 9.87 -6.34
CA VAL A 647 -22.23 10.87 -7.20
C VAL A 647 -23.22 11.55 -8.15
N PHE A 648 -24.21 10.83 -8.67
CA PHE A 648 -25.03 11.30 -9.79
C PHE A 648 -26.55 11.34 -9.55
N GLY A 649 -27.03 11.05 -8.34
CA GLY A 649 -28.47 10.91 -8.07
C GLY A 649 -29.27 12.22 -8.05
N VAL A 650 -30.41 12.24 -8.78
CA VAL A 650 -31.50 13.24 -8.69
C VAL A 650 -32.87 12.54 -8.51
N SER A 651 -33.78 13.15 -7.75
CA SER A 651 -35.07 12.60 -7.26
C SER A 651 -36.19 12.41 -8.32
N GLN A 652 -36.89 11.27 -8.20
CA GLN A 652 -38.29 10.89 -8.58
C GLN A 652 -38.77 10.58 -10.03
N ALA A 653 -39.49 9.42 -10.13
CA ALA A 653 -40.69 9.03 -10.92
C ALA A 653 -40.64 9.08 -12.48
N ALA A 654 -41.21 8.19 -13.32
CA ALA A 654 -42.09 7.00 -13.31
C ALA A 654 -41.90 6.25 -14.68
N PRO A 655 -42.45 5.04 -14.92
CA PRO A 655 -41.84 4.03 -15.78
C PRO A 655 -42.34 3.97 -17.24
N ALA A 656 -41.50 3.46 -18.15
CA ALA A 656 -41.91 2.96 -19.46
C ALA A 656 -41.37 1.53 -19.69
N LYS A 657 -42.22 0.70 -20.31
CA LYS A 657 -42.18 -0.76 -20.42
C LYS A 657 -40.97 -1.30 -21.18
N ALA A 658 -40.45 -2.43 -20.70
CA ALA A 658 -39.49 -3.29 -21.40
C ALA A 658 -40.23 -4.29 -22.31
N GLU A 659 -39.66 -4.54 -23.49
CA GLU A 659 -39.83 -5.77 -24.25
C GLU A 659 -38.49 -6.55 -24.26
N PRO A 660 -38.53 -7.89 -24.39
CA PRO A 660 -37.41 -8.75 -24.05
C PRO A 660 -36.44 -8.92 -25.22
N VAL A 661 -35.14 -8.85 -24.95
CA VAL A 661 -34.09 -9.37 -25.84
C VAL A 661 -33.46 -10.58 -25.15
N GLU A 662 -33.58 -11.72 -25.82
CA GLU A 662 -33.00 -13.01 -25.41
C GLU A 662 -31.47 -12.93 -25.34
N ALA A 663 -30.90 -13.56 -24.31
CA ALA A 663 -29.47 -13.76 -24.18
C ALA A 663 -28.98 -14.78 -25.23
N PRO A 664 -27.86 -14.55 -25.94
CA PRO A 664 -27.24 -15.59 -26.73
C PRO A 664 -26.56 -16.61 -25.83
N ALA A 665 -26.74 -17.88 -26.18
CA ALA A 665 -26.17 -19.05 -25.52
C ALA A 665 -24.65 -19.12 -25.63
N VAL A 666 -24.01 -19.63 -24.56
CA VAL A 666 -22.57 -19.96 -24.49
C VAL A 666 -22.28 -21.14 -25.43
N VAL A 667 -21.42 -20.91 -26.42
CA VAL A 667 -20.78 -21.94 -27.26
C VAL A 667 -19.38 -22.22 -26.67
N PRO A 668 -18.82 -23.45 -26.74
CA PRO A 668 -17.62 -23.81 -25.98
C PRO A 668 -16.43 -22.95 -26.42
N GLY A 669 -15.97 -22.06 -25.54
CA GLY A 669 -15.04 -20.99 -25.87
C GLY A 669 -13.61 -21.49 -26.12
N ASN A 670 -12.96 -20.87 -27.10
CA ASN A 670 -11.51 -20.92 -27.33
C ASN A 670 -10.74 -20.75 -26.01
N PRO A 671 -9.67 -21.53 -25.72
CA PRO A 671 -8.93 -21.42 -24.47
C PRO A 671 -8.13 -20.12 -24.35
N TRP A 672 -7.96 -19.35 -25.42
CA TRP A 672 -7.22 -18.10 -25.44
C TRP A 672 -8.17 -16.90 -25.37
N GLU A 673 -7.74 -15.86 -24.65
CA GLU A 673 -8.53 -14.65 -24.43
C GLU A 673 -7.94 -13.46 -25.19
N LEU A 674 -8.77 -12.65 -25.84
CA LEU A 674 -8.34 -11.38 -26.43
C LEU A 674 -8.42 -10.26 -25.40
N MET A 675 -7.30 -9.61 -25.12
CA MET A 675 -7.22 -8.41 -24.29
C MET A 675 -6.99 -7.19 -25.18
N THR A 676 -7.76 -6.13 -24.97
CA THR A 676 -7.52 -4.85 -25.65
C THR A 676 -6.53 -4.02 -24.84
N CYS A 677 -5.31 -3.83 -25.37
CA CYS A 677 -4.26 -3.02 -24.73
C CYS A 677 -4.42 -1.52 -25.00
N LYS A 678 -4.86 -1.16 -26.21
CA LYS A 678 -5.18 0.21 -26.62
C LYS A 678 -6.25 0.17 -27.70
N GLN A 679 -7.32 0.94 -27.52
CA GLN A 679 -8.37 1.09 -28.53
C GLN A 679 -7.90 2.03 -29.65
N GLY A 680 -8.32 1.77 -30.88
CA GLY A 680 -8.03 2.59 -32.04
C GLY A 680 -8.92 2.24 -33.21
N SER A 681 -9.15 3.19 -34.12
CA SER A 681 -10.01 3.03 -35.30
C SER A 681 -9.22 2.86 -36.61
N GLY A 682 -7.90 2.67 -36.53
CA GLY A 682 -7.04 2.51 -37.69
C GLY A 682 -7.33 1.21 -38.47
N ALA A 683 -7.08 1.24 -39.78
CA ALA A 683 -7.21 0.09 -40.67
C ALA A 683 -6.15 -1.01 -40.41
N SER A 684 -5.12 -0.70 -39.61
CA SER A 684 -4.03 -1.60 -39.22
C SER A 684 -4.03 -1.85 -37.72
N ALA A 685 -4.00 -3.11 -37.29
CA ALA A 685 -3.97 -3.49 -35.87
C ALA A 685 -2.70 -4.25 -35.47
N VAL A 686 -2.23 -4.02 -34.25
CA VAL A 686 -1.07 -4.72 -33.68
C VAL A 686 -1.55 -5.78 -32.69
N TYR A 687 -1.19 -7.04 -32.92
CA TYR A 687 -1.45 -8.16 -32.03
C TYR A 687 -0.16 -8.62 -31.38
N THR A 688 -0.19 -8.73 -30.06
CA THR A 688 0.93 -9.24 -29.25
C THR A 688 0.53 -10.58 -28.67
N LEU A 689 1.51 -11.48 -28.51
CA LEU A 689 1.26 -12.84 -28.05
C LEU A 689 1.84 -13.01 -26.64
N ASN A 690 0.96 -13.24 -25.65
CA ASN A 690 1.30 -13.37 -24.23
C ASN A 690 2.00 -12.14 -23.63
N HIS A 691 2.28 -12.19 -22.32
CA HIS A 691 2.93 -11.13 -21.54
C HIS A 691 2.32 -9.73 -21.72
N PRO A 692 1.00 -9.55 -21.45
CA PRO A 692 0.30 -8.29 -21.71
C PRO A 692 1.00 -7.08 -21.06
N PHE A 693 1.56 -7.24 -19.86
CA PHE A 693 2.33 -6.23 -19.14
C PHE A 693 3.55 -5.67 -19.88
N LEU A 694 4.26 -6.49 -20.67
CA LEU A 694 5.39 -6.03 -21.48
C LEU A 694 4.92 -5.18 -22.66
N TYR A 695 3.72 -5.46 -23.19
CA TYR A 695 3.21 -4.87 -24.42
C TYR A 695 2.21 -3.72 -24.22
N TYR A 696 1.76 -3.42 -23.00
CA TYR A 696 1.11 -2.13 -22.70
C TYR A 696 2.06 -0.95 -22.92
N LYS A 697 3.36 -1.11 -22.64
CA LYS A 697 4.39 -0.12 -22.96
C LYS A 697 4.53 0.09 -24.47
N LEU A 698 4.44 -1.00 -25.25
CA LEU A 698 4.42 -0.93 -26.71
C LEU A 698 3.17 -0.21 -27.22
N ALA A 699 2.02 -0.49 -26.62
CA ALA A 699 0.77 0.18 -26.96
C ALA A 699 0.86 1.70 -26.74
N GLY A 700 1.45 2.13 -25.62
CA GLY A 700 1.70 3.56 -25.33
C GLY A 700 2.76 4.22 -26.23
N ALA A 701 3.66 3.44 -26.83
CA ALA A 701 4.70 3.95 -27.73
C ALA A 701 4.27 4.01 -29.21
N LEU A 702 3.15 3.39 -29.57
CA LEU A 702 2.57 3.41 -30.92
C LEU A 702 1.60 4.59 -31.10
N PRO A 703 1.34 5.07 -32.33
CA PRO A 703 0.41 6.17 -32.60
C PRO A 703 -0.98 5.94 -32.00
N GLU A 704 -1.66 7.01 -31.54
CA GLU A 704 -2.94 6.94 -30.81
C GLU A 704 -4.02 6.14 -31.55
N ASN A 705 -4.09 6.25 -32.87
CA ASN A 705 -5.12 5.59 -33.69
C ASN A 705 -4.84 4.12 -34.01
N THR A 706 -3.67 3.58 -33.64
CA THR A 706 -3.30 2.18 -33.90
C THR A 706 -3.88 1.27 -32.81
N PRO A 707 -4.93 0.47 -33.08
CA PRO A 707 -5.43 -0.48 -32.10
C PRO A 707 -4.38 -1.54 -31.78
N VAL A 708 -4.24 -1.86 -30.50
CA VAL A 708 -3.29 -2.86 -30.00
C VAL A 708 -4.01 -3.87 -29.12
N TYR A 709 -3.89 -5.13 -29.46
CA TYR A 709 -4.51 -6.27 -28.78
C TYR A 709 -3.43 -7.24 -28.29
N ASN A 710 -3.72 -7.99 -27.23
CA ASN A 710 -2.91 -9.10 -26.75
C ASN A 710 -3.75 -10.37 -26.75
N VAL A 711 -3.26 -11.40 -27.43
CA VAL A 711 -3.82 -12.75 -27.29
C VAL A 711 -3.19 -13.34 -26.03
N ASN A 712 -3.95 -13.34 -24.93
CA ASN A 712 -3.53 -13.83 -23.63
C ASN A 712 -3.82 -15.33 -23.53
N MET A 713 -2.76 -16.11 -23.28
CA MET A 713 -2.83 -17.57 -23.16
C MET A 713 -2.66 -18.03 -21.71
N PHE A 714 -2.41 -17.14 -20.74
CA PHE A 714 -2.08 -17.50 -19.35
C PHE A 714 -3.29 -17.81 -18.44
N ASN A 715 -4.51 -17.49 -18.87
CA ASN A 715 -5.74 -17.68 -18.07
C ASN A 715 -6.48 -19.00 -18.39
N ALA A 716 -5.93 -19.82 -19.29
CA ALA A 716 -6.59 -21.04 -19.76
C ALA A 716 -6.53 -22.15 -18.69
N ARG A 717 -7.67 -22.79 -18.38
CA ARG A 717 -7.64 -24.14 -17.78
C ARG A 717 -7.03 -25.07 -18.83
N LEU A 718 -5.78 -25.49 -18.60
CA LEU A 718 -5.11 -26.52 -19.40
C LEU A 718 -5.70 -27.90 -19.09
N ASP A 719 -7.01 -28.03 -19.17
CA ASP A 719 -7.67 -29.34 -19.21
C ASP A 719 -7.34 -29.98 -20.57
N ASP A 720 -7.58 -31.28 -20.75
CA ASP A 720 -7.09 -32.14 -21.85
C ASP A 720 -7.28 -31.63 -23.32
N ALA A 721 -7.94 -30.50 -23.55
CA ALA A 721 -8.24 -29.87 -24.83
C ALA A 721 -7.01 -29.40 -25.66
N LEU A 722 -5.88 -29.08 -25.04
CA LEU A 722 -4.65 -28.63 -25.74
C LEU A 722 -3.56 -29.72 -25.82
N ALA A 723 -3.73 -30.82 -25.08
CA ALA A 723 -2.78 -31.92 -25.02
C ALA A 723 -2.78 -32.71 -26.34
N GLY A 724 -1.66 -32.68 -27.06
CA GLY A 724 -1.50 -33.43 -28.33
C GLY A 724 -1.84 -32.65 -29.60
N LYS A 725 -2.27 -31.39 -29.49
CA LYS A 725 -2.42 -30.50 -30.66
C LYS A 725 -1.07 -30.18 -31.31
N SER A 726 -1.06 -30.08 -32.63
CA SER A 726 0.09 -29.61 -33.40
C SER A 726 0.35 -28.12 -33.15
N PHE A 727 1.53 -27.64 -33.52
CA PHE A 727 1.87 -26.22 -33.35
C PHE A 727 1.01 -25.34 -34.27
N GLU A 728 0.65 -25.88 -35.43
CA GLU A 728 -0.24 -25.28 -36.42
C GLU A 728 -1.69 -25.18 -35.89
N GLU A 729 -2.17 -26.18 -35.15
CA GLU A 729 -3.48 -26.15 -34.50
C GLU A 729 -3.53 -25.15 -33.34
N ILE A 730 -2.43 -25.00 -32.59
CA ILE A 730 -2.31 -23.97 -31.54
C ILE A 730 -2.33 -22.56 -32.17
N ALA A 731 -1.67 -22.38 -33.31
CA ALA A 731 -1.70 -21.12 -34.06
C ALA A 731 -3.11 -20.81 -34.61
N ALA A 732 -3.84 -21.82 -35.09
CA ALA A 732 -5.22 -21.64 -35.56
C ALA A 732 -6.15 -21.19 -34.43
N LEU A 733 -6.00 -21.75 -33.22
CA LEU A 733 -6.73 -21.28 -32.04
C LEU A 733 -6.35 -19.84 -31.67
N ALA A 734 -5.06 -19.48 -31.76
CA ALA A 734 -4.64 -18.10 -31.51
C ALA A 734 -5.25 -17.13 -32.53
N ILE A 735 -5.36 -17.51 -33.80
CA ILE A 735 -6.03 -16.73 -34.86
C ILE A 735 -7.51 -16.54 -34.56
N GLU A 736 -8.20 -17.61 -34.16
CA GLU A 736 -9.61 -17.55 -33.78
C GLU A 736 -9.81 -16.57 -32.61
N ALA A 737 -8.92 -16.60 -31.61
CA ALA A 737 -8.94 -15.68 -30.48
C ALA A 737 -8.53 -14.24 -30.85
N MET A 738 -7.89 -13.99 -31.99
CA MET A 738 -7.59 -12.62 -32.41
C MET A 738 -8.85 -11.82 -32.75
N GLU A 739 -9.99 -12.48 -33.03
CA GLU A 739 -11.27 -11.84 -33.35
C GLU A 739 -11.13 -10.65 -34.31
N ILE A 740 -10.31 -10.81 -35.37
CA ILE A 740 -9.86 -9.69 -36.22
C ILE A 740 -11.08 -8.97 -36.83
N PRO A 741 -11.33 -7.71 -36.46
CA PRO A 741 -12.53 -7.01 -36.92
C PRO A 741 -12.55 -6.83 -38.44
N PRO A 742 -13.72 -6.82 -39.11
CA PRO A 742 -13.82 -6.68 -40.57
C PRO A 742 -13.16 -5.41 -41.12
N GLN A 743 -13.15 -4.32 -40.34
CA GLN A 743 -12.53 -3.04 -40.68
C GLN A 743 -10.99 -3.05 -40.61
N VAL A 744 -10.39 -4.06 -39.98
CA VAL A 744 -8.94 -4.24 -39.94
C VAL A 744 -8.52 -4.95 -41.22
N THR A 745 -7.90 -4.19 -42.13
CA THR A 745 -7.44 -4.67 -43.43
C THR A 745 -6.04 -5.24 -43.35
N SER A 746 -5.21 -4.75 -42.42
CA SER A 746 -3.85 -5.27 -42.20
C SER A 746 -3.51 -5.50 -40.72
N VAL A 747 -2.60 -6.45 -40.46
CA VAL A 747 -2.15 -6.76 -39.09
C VAL A 747 -0.63 -6.77 -38.94
N ALA A 748 -0.19 -6.39 -37.74
CA ALA A 748 1.17 -6.60 -37.27
C ALA A 748 1.14 -7.57 -36.08
N ILE A 749 2.06 -8.54 -36.02
CA ILE A 749 2.10 -9.57 -34.98
C ILE A 749 3.45 -9.52 -34.27
N VAL A 750 3.43 -9.57 -32.93
CA VAL A 750 4.63 -9.44 -32.10
C VAL A 750 4.71 -10.61 -31.13
N GLY A 751 5.82 -11.36 -31.16
CA GLY A 751 6.06 -12.46 -30.24
C GLY A 751 7.50 -12.54 -29.77
N LEU A 752 7.67 -12.73 -28.45
CA LEU A 752 8.96 -12.99 -27.81
C LEU A 752 9.22 -14.50 -27.66
N CYS A 753 10.44 -14.93 -27.95
CA CYS A 753 10.91 -16.31 -27.78
C CYS A 753 10.05 -17.32 -28.57
N VAL A 754 9.50 -18.33 -27.91
CA VAL A 754 8.62 -19.34 -28.54
C VAL A 754 7.34 -18.72 -29.11
N ASN A 755 6.85 -17.61 -28.54
CA ASN A 755 5.72 -16.87 -29.10
C ASN A 755 6.09 -16.19 -30.43
N GLY A 756 7.38 -15.90 -30.68
CA GLY A 756 7.86 -15.43 -31.98
C GLY A 756 7.80 -16.52 -33.06
N ILE A 757 7.99 -17.79 -32.69
CA ILE A 757 7.78 -18.94 -33.58
C ILE A 757 6.29 -19.08 -33.89
N LEU A 758 5.43 -18.87 -32.88
CA LEU A 758 3.98 -18.87 -33.05
C LEU A 758 3.51 -17.74 -33.96
N ALA A 759 4.08 -16.53 -33.80
CA ALA A 759 3.81 -15.38 -34.66
C ALA A 759 4.12 -15.67 -36.14
N PHE A 760 5.20 -16.40 -36.44
CA PHE A 760 5.54 -16.82 -37.80
C PHE A 760 4.47 -17.72 -38.42
N GLU A 761 3.97 -18.70 -37.66
CA GLU A 761 2.93 -19.62 -38.14
C GLU A 761 1.57 -18.91 -38.28
N ILE A 762 1.21 -18.04 -37.33
CA ILE A 762 0.02 -17.20 -37.40
C ILE A 762 0.05 -16.33 -38.68
N ALA A 763 1.19 -15.68 -38.95
CA ALA A 763 1.36 -14.84 -40.14
C ALA A 763 1.18 -15.63 -41.45
N ARG A 764 1.65 -16.88 -41.51
CA ARG A 764 1.45 -17.77 -42.66
C ARG A 764 -0.03 -18.10 -42.87
N GLN A 765 -0.70 -18.57 -41.83
CA GLN A 765 -2.11 -18.99 -41.90
C GLN A 765 -3.04 -17.81 -42.22
N LEU A 766 -2.81 -16.63 -41.64
CA LEU A 766 -3.60 -15.44 -41.96
C LEU A 766 -3.49 -15.03 -43.43
N ARG A 767 -2.30 -15.18 -44.04
CA ARG A 767 -2.13 -14.91 -45.47
C ARG A 767 -2.78 -15.93 -46.37
N GLU A 768 -2.72 -17.22 -46.01
CA GLU A 768 -3.47 -18.25 -46.73
C GLU A 768 -4.97 -18.00 -46.67
N ALA A 769 -5.44 -17.42 -45.57
CA ALA A 769 -6.82 -16.92 -45.41
C ALA A 769 -7.09 -15.56 -46.09
N GLY A 770 -6.13 -15.00 -46.83
CA GLY A 770 -6.27 -13.74 -47.58
C GLY A 770 -6.18 -12.45 -46.75
N LYS A 771 -5.74 -12.51 -45.48
CA LYS A 771 -5.49 -11.33 -44.64
C LYS A 771 -4.10 -10.76 -44.88
N GLU A 772 -4.00 -9.44 -44.95
CA GLU A 772 -2.72 -8.76 -45.11
C GLU A 772 -1.95 -8.73 -43.78
N VAL A 773 -0.73 -9.27 -43.76
CA VAL A 773 0.18 -9.21 -42.61
C VAL A 773 1.36 -8.32 -42.98
N GLN A 774 1.42 -7.13 -42.38
CA GLN A 774 2.37 -6.07 -42.73
C GLN A 774 3.67 -6.16 -41.93
N PHE A 775 3.62 -6.74 -40.74
CA PHE A 775 4.80 -6.86 -39.88
C PHE A 775 4.70 -8.07 -38.96
N THR A 776 5.75 -8.87 -38.90
CA THR A 776 5.86 -10.00 -37.97
C THR A 776 7.17 -9.88 -37.18
N ALA A 777 7.09 -9.45 -35.93
CA ALA A 777 8.23 -9.36 -35.03
C ALA A 777 8.53 -10.72 -34.39
N MET A 778 9.67 -11.28 -34.78
CA MET A 778 10.23 -12.49 -34.18
C MET A 778 11.38 -12.09 -33.25
N ILE A 779 11.08 -11.90 -31.96
CA ILE A 779 12.06 -11.42 -30.97
C ILE A 779 12.76 -12.63 -30.35
N ASP A 780 14.06 -12.75 -30.55
CA ASP A 780 14.90 -13.83 -30.00
C ASP A 780 14.43 -15.27 -30.33
N ALA A 781 13.68 -15.45 -31.42
CA ALA A 781 13.06 -16.71 -31.81
C ALA A 781 13.94 -17.55 -32.75
N TRP A 782 14.59 -18.60 -32.24
CA TRP A 782 15.36 -19.57 -33.05
C TRP A 782 14.47 -20.53 -33.83
N ALA A 783 14.90 -20.87 -35.05
CA ALA A 783 14.23 -21.88 -35.86
C ALA A 783 14.15 -23.21 -35.09
N PRO A 784 12.94 -23.80 -34.99
CA PRO A 784 12.77 -25.02 -34.24
C PRO A 784 13.71 -26.13 -34.73
N GLY A 785 14.37 -26.80 -33.79
CA GLY A 785 15.30 -27.91 -34.10
C GLY A 785 16.67 -27.51 -34.67
N TYR A 786 16.89 -26.27 -35.13
CA TYR A 786 18.14 -25.85 -35.76
C TYR A 786 19.37 -26.08 -34.88
N PHE A 787 19.30 -25.70 -33.60
CA PHE A 787 20.39 -25.89 -32.66
C PHE A 787 20.75 -27.37 -32.49
N ARG A 788 19.74 -28.26 -32.47
CA ARG A 788 19.94 -29.71 -32.31
C ARG A 788 20.46 -30.39 -33.57
N ALA A 789 20.24 -29.80 -34.74
CA ALA A 789 20.73 -30.30 -36.02
C ALA A 789 22.22 -30.00 -36.25
N GLN A 790 22.82 -29.07 -35.48
CA GLN A 790 24.26 -28.76 -35.60
C GLN A 790 25.13 -29.93 -35.12
N PRO A 791 26.36 -30.10 -35.64
CA PRO A 791 27.30 -31.09 -35.12
C PRO A 791 27.49 -30.95 -33.60
N LYS A 792 27.61 -32.06 -32.86
CA LYS A 792 27.72 -32.05 -31.39
C LYS A 792 28.84 -31.15 -30.86
N LEU A 793 29.95 -31.06 -31.60
CA LEU A 793 31.08 -30.16 -31.30
C LEU A 793 30.66 -28.68 -31.39
N THR A 794 29.89 -28.31 -32.41
CA THR A 794 29.34 -26.97 -32.60
C THR A 794 28.32 -26.62 -31.51
N GLN A 795 27.43 -27.55 -31.16
CA GLN A 795 26.47 -27.36 -30.05
C GLN A 795 27.17 -27.10 -28.72
N LYS A 796 28.20 -27.91 -28.39
CA LYS A 796 29.00 -27.71 -27.17
C LYS A 796 29.70 -26.35 -27.18
N ARG A 797 30.31 -25.97 -28.30
CA ARG A 797 30.99 -24.68 -28.46
C ARG A 797 30.03 -23.51 -28.26
N TRP A 798 28.86 -23.52 -28.89
CA TRP A 798 27.88 -22.43 -28.76
C TRP A 798 27.25 -22.36 -27.37
N ASN A 799 26.99 -23.50 -26.72
CA ASN A 799 26.55 -23.53 -25.33
C ASN A 799 27.61 -22.94 -24.38
N MET A 800 28.88 -23.21 -24.65
CA MET A 800 29.99 -22.64 -23.88
C MET A 800 30.12 -21.14 -24.10
N GLU A 801 30.07 -20.67 -25.36
CA GLU A 801 30.10 -19.24 -25.71
C GLU A 801 28.90 -18.50 -25.08
N ARG A 802 27.69 -19.10 -25.09
CA ARG A 802 26.50 -18.54 -24.43
C ARG A 802 26.67 -18.48 -22.91
N ARG A 803 27.23 -19.52 -22.27
CA ARG A 803 27.53 -19.51 -20.83
C ARG A 803 28.54 -18.43 -20.48
N VAL A 804 29.62 -18.28 -21.25
CA VAL A 804 30.64 -17.24 -21.03
C VAL A 804 30.04 -15.85 -21.18
N LYS A 805 29.26 -15.58 -22.23
CA LYS A 805 28.57 -14.29 -22.39
C LYS A 805 27.59 -14.00 -21.26
N ARG A 806 26.81 -15.01 -20.86
CA ARG A 806 25.90 -14.93 -19.71
C ARG A 806 26.68 -14.58 -18.44
N SER A 807 27.84 -15.21 -18.25
CA SER A 807 28.71 -14.93 -17.10
C SER A 807 29.23 -13.51 -17.17
N ILE A 808 29.78 -13.06 -18.30
CA ILE A 808 30.29 -11.68 -18.47
C ILE A 808 29.18 -10.65 -18.22
N TYR A 809 28.00 -10.83 -18.81
CA TYR A 809 26.87 -9.90 -18.67
C TYR A 809 26.36 -9.81 -17.22
N PHE A 810 26.14 -10.95 -16.55
CA PHE A 810 25.71 -10.94 -15.16
C PHE A 810 26.85 -10.55 -14.20
N THR A 811 28.10 -10.84 -14.52
CA THR A 811 29.27 -10.35 -13.76
C THR A 811 29.42 -8.84 -13.91
N GLN A 812 29.15 -8.25 -15.08
CA GLN A 812 29.10 -6.81 -15.27
C GLN A 812 27.94 -6.17 -14.49
N LYS A 813 26.78 -6.82 -14.42
CA LYS A 813 25.68 -6.40 -13.52
C LYS A 813 26.08 -6.50 -12.04
N VAL A 814 26.80 -7.55 -11.63
CA VAL A 814 27.32 -7.68 -10.26
C VAL A 814 28.37 -6.62 -9.94
N LEU A 815 29.35 -6.40 -10.84
CA LEU A 815 30.39 -5.39 -10.69
C LEU A 815 29.84 -3.96 -10.74
N GLY A 816 28.74 -3.75 -11.47
CA GLY A 816 28.02 -2.48 -11.53
C GLY A 816 26.93 -2.32 -10.46
N GLY A 817 26.85 -3.20 -9.46
CA GLY A 817 25.89 -3.11 -8.34
C GLY A 817 24.43 -3.43 -8.70
N ARG A 818 24.15 -3.85 -9.95
CA ARG A 818 22.82 -4.17 -10.50
C ARG A 818 22.39 -5.63 -10.28
N MET A 819 23.19 -6.46 -9.61
CA MET A 819 22.87 -7.87 -9.26
C MET A 819 23.73 -8.33 -8.07
N ARG A 820 23.19 -9.11 -7.11
CA ARG A 820 24.00 -9.67 -6.00
C ARG A 820 24.73 -10.94 -6.43
N LEU A 821 25.89 -11.22 -5.83
CA LEU A 821 26.69 -12.42 -6.12
C LEU A 821 25.93 -13.73 -5.84
N ILE A 822 25.01 -13.74 -4.88
CA ILE A 822 24.22 -14.94 -4.57
C ILE A 822 23.18 -15.26 -5.65
N ASP A 823 22.67 -14.24 -6.35
CA ASP A 823 21.74 -14.40 -7.48
C ASP A 823 22.50 -14.79 -8.75
N TYR A 824 23.71 -14.24 -8.91
CA TYR A 824 24.68 -14.71 -9.89
C TYR A 824 24.99 -16.21 -9.70
N LEU A 825 25.19 -16.68 -8.47
CA LEU A 825 25.47 -18.09 -8.17
C LEU A 825 24.27 -19.02 -8.40
N LYS A 826 23.03 -18.55 -8.14
CA LYS A 826 21.78 -19.27 -8.45
C LYS A 826 21.60 -19.43 -9.96
N GLU A 827 21.93 -18.40 -10.74
CA GLU A 827 21.79 -18.41 -12.21
C GLU A 827 22.71 -19.41 -12.95
N PHE A 828 23.80 -19.85 -12.33
CA PHE A 828 24.76 -20.80 -12.93
C PHE A 828 24.59 -22.26 -12.48
N ASN A 829 23.56 -22.58 -11.69
CA ASN A 829 23.28 -23.96 -11.23
C ASN A 829 24.51 -24.63 -10.59
N LEU A 830 25.26 -23.90 -9.75
CA LEU A 830 26.20 -24.55 -8.83
C LEU A 830 25.38 -25.47 -7.91
N THR A 831 25.70 -26.76 -8.00
CA THR A 831 24.78 -27.88 -7.74
C THR A 831 24.01 -27.78 -6.43
N LEU A 832 22.70 -28.08 -6.51
CA LEU A 832 21.71 -28.30 -5.45
C LEU A 832 22.20 -28.95 -4.14
N GLY A 833 23.32 -29.68 -4.16
CA GLY A 833 23.97 -30.19 -2.96
C GLY A 833 24.50 -29.11 -2.02
N LEU A 834 25.04 -28.00 -2.54
CA LEU A 834 25.53 -26.88 -1.71
C LEU A 834 24.37 -26.11 -1.07
N LEU A 835 23.26 -25.95 -1.80
CA LEU A 835 22.06 -25.23 -1.34
C LEU A 835 21.28 -26.02 -0.28
N ARG A 836 21.35 -27.36 -0.31
CA ARG A 836 20.80 -28.22 0.76
C ARG A 836 21.63 -28.20 2.04
N PHE A 837 22.94 -27.97 1.93
CA PHE A 837 23.81 -27.78 3.10
C PHE A 837 23.49 -26.50 3.88
N PHE A 838 22.96 -25.47 3.20
CA PHE A 838 22.49 -24.21 3.79
C PHE A 838 20.97 -24.15 4.02
N GLY A 839 20.27 -25.30 4.04
CA GLY A 839 18.91 -25.38 4.59
C GLY A 839 17.76 -24.85 3.72
N VAL A 840 17.97 -24.55 2.43
CA VAL A 840 16.89 -24.05 1.54
C VAL A 840 16.01 -25.22 1.04
N ARG A 841 14.73 -25.25 1.41
CA ARG A 841 13.69 -26.12 0.78
C ARG A 841 12.89 -25.34 -0.26
N LYS A 842 12.46 -26.05 -1.32
CA LYS A 842 11.85 -25.53 -2.56
C LYS A 842 10.49 -24.86 -2.29
N GLY A 843 10.28 -23.68 -2.91
CA GLY A 843 9.10 -22.82 -2.75
C GLY A 843 7.86 -23.23 -3.54
N GLU A 844 6.74 -22.61 -3.19
CA GLU A 844 5.46 -22.71 -3.90
C GLU A 844 5.26 -21.43 -4.71
N TYR A 845 5.14 -21.61 -6.03
CA TYR A 845 4.90 -20.57 -7.02
C TYR A 845 3.45 -20.07 -6.96
N SER A 846 3.21 -18.84 -7.39
CA SER A 846 1.84 -18.34 -7.58
C SER A 846 1.09 -19.14 -8.67
N PRO A 847 -0.25 -19.25 -8.61
CA PRO A 847 -1.04 -19.89 -9.65
C PRO A 847 -0.78 -19.33 -11.07
N GLU A 848 -0.44 -18.05 -11.17
CA GLU A 848 -0.11 -17.36 -12.42
C GLU A 848 1.29 -17.74 -12.94
N GLU A 849 2.28 -17.93 -12.04
CA GLU A 849 3.61 -18.45 -12.40
C GLU A 849 3.54 -19.92 -12.83
N VAL A 850 2.71 -20.72 -12.16
CA VAL A 850 2.44 -22.12 -12.53
C VAL A 850 1.75 -22.20 -13.89
N ALA A 851 0.77 -21.33 -14.17
CA ALA A 851 0.10 -21.24 -15.47
C ALA A 851 1.05 -20.76 -16.59
N ASN A 852 1.87 -19.75 -16.34
CA ASN A 852 2.86 -19.23 -17.28
C ASN A 852 3.95 -20.27 -17.63
N GLU A 853 4.45 -21.01 -16.63
CA GLU A 853 5.40 -22.12 -16.84
C GLU A 853 4.75 -23.25 -17.66
N ALA A 854 3.49 -23.60 -17.37
CA ALA A 854 2.76 -24.65 -18.06
C ALA A 854 2.51 -24.33 -19.55
N VAL A 855 2.08 -23.12 -19.89
CA VAL A 855 1.83 -22.67 -21.28
C VAL A 855 3.14 -22.53 -22.06
N THR A 856 4.18 -21.94 -21.46
CA THR A 856 5.50 -21.85 -22.08
C THR A 856 6.07 -23.24 -22.37
N GLY A 857 5.91 -24.17 -21.43
CA GLY A 857 6.29 -25.58 -21.58
C GLY A 857 5.52 -26.32 -22.68
N LEU A 858 4.23 -26.02 -22.87
CA LEU A 858 3.41 -26.53 -23.97
C LEU A 858 3.95 -26.05 -25.33
N LEU A 859 4.10 -24.75 -25.52
CA LEU A 859 4.56 -24.14 -26.78
C LEU A 859 5.97 -24.61 -27.16
N VAL A 860 6.88 -24.74 -26.19
CA VAL A 860 8.24 -25.24 -26.43
C VAL A 860 8.23 -26.73 -26.80
N ARG A 861 7.32 -27.54 -26.26
CA ARG A 861 7.19 -28.95 -26.65
C ARG A 861 6.61 -29.10 -28.05
N ALA A 862 5.52 -28.39 -28.36
CA ALA A 862 4.87 -28.43 -29.66
C ALA A 862 5.79 -27.91 -30.78
N SER A 863 6.48 -26.78 -30.57
CA SER A 863 7.40 -26.20 -31.56
C SER A 863 8.56 -27.15 -31.93
N ARG A 864 8.98 -28.07 -31.06
CA ARG A 864 10.05 -29.04 -31.40
C ARG A 864 9.66 -30.01 -32.53
N GLN A 865 8.37 -30.23 -32.75
CA GLN A 865 7.84 -31.09 -33.80
C GLN A 865 7.40 -30.29 -35.04
N TYR A 866 7.29 -28.98 -34.90
CA TYR A 866 6.93 -28.04 -35.96
C TYR A 866 8.01 -27.97 -37.04
N LYS A 867 7.60 -28.01 -38.31
CA LYS A 867 8.46 -27.85 -39.49
C LYS A 867 8.02 -26.60 -40.25
N PRO A 868 8.76 -25.48 -40.16
CA PRO A 868 8.39 -24.25 -40.82
C PRO A 868 8.27 -24.41 -42.34
N ALA A 869 7.18 -23.89 -42.90
CA ALA A 869 7.03 -23.77 -44.36
C ALA A 869 7.99 -22.71 -44.93
N GLN A 870 8.38 -22.85 -46.20
CA GLN A 870 9.17 -21.82 -46.89
C GLN A 870 8.23 -20.71 -47.37
N THR A 871 8.28 -19.54 -46.73
CA THR A 871 7.32 -18.45 -46.97
C THR A 871 7.94 -17.25 -47.70
N GLN A 872 9.28 -17.12 -47.71
CA GLN A 872 10.02 -15.94 -48.22
C GLN A 872 9.36 -14.59 -47.84
N ASP A 873 8.70 -14.55 -46.69
CA ASP A 873 7.81 -13.46 -46.33
C ASP A 873 8.59 -12.18 -45.98
N PRO A 874 8.35 -11.05 -46.68
CA PRO A 874 9.05 -9.79 -46.45
C PRO A 874 8.57 -9.01 -45.21
N SER A 875 7.47 -9.42 -44.57
CA SER A 875 6.97 -8.81 -43.33
C SER A 875 7.75 -9.21 -42.09
N ILE A 876 8.50 -10.31 -42.18
CA ILE A 876 9.22 -10.87 -41.05
C ILE A 876 10.38 -9.96 -40.72
N VAL A 877 10.49 -9.60 -39.43
CA VAL A 877 11.63 -8.88 -38.90
C VAL A 877 12.10 -9.61 -37.65
N PHE A 878 13.38 -9.95 -37.64
CA PHE A 878 14.02 -10.49 -36.45
C PHE A 878 14.48 -9.36 -35.55
N LEU A 879 14.10 -9.41 -34.28
CA LEU A 879 14.67 -8.55 -33.26
C LEU A 879 15.57 -9.39 -32.37
N ARG A 880 16.82 -8.96 -32.23
CA ARG A 880 17.90 -9.72 -31.60
C ARG A 880 18.44 -8.98 -30.40
N SER A 881 18.25 -9.53 -29.21
CA SER A 881 18.94 -9.05 -28.02
C SER A 881 20.46 -9.27 -28.11
N GLU A 882 21.23 -8.50 -27.33
CA GLU A 882 22.68 -8.66 -27.24
C GLU A 882 23.10 -10.02 -26.67
N ALA A 883 22.16 -10.73 -26.05
CA ALA A 883 22.33 -12.07 -25.49
C ALA A 883 22.71 -13.14 -26.51
N HIS A 884 22.28 -12.96 -27.77
CA HIS A 884 22.52 -13.97 -28.79
C HIS A 884 23.95 -13.96 -29.34
N HIS A 885 24.36 -15.10 -29.89
CA HIS A 885 25.67 -15.22 -30.52
C HIS A 885 25.78 -14.22 -31.70
N PRO A 886 26.93 -13.57 -31.96
CA PRO A 886 27.07 -12.57 -33.03
C PRO A 886 26.73 -13.11 -34.43
N ARG A 887 26.80 -14.43 -34.62
CA ARG A 887 26.40 -15.11 -35.86
C ARG A 887 24.88 -15.28 -36.01
N ALA A 888 24.07 -15.08 -34.96
CA ALA A 888 22.62 -15.23 -35.03
C ALA A 888 22.00 -14.35 -36.12
N ALA A 889 22.51 -13.12 -36.30
CA ALA A 889 22.11 -12.25 -37.40
C ALA A 889 22.48 -12.83 -38.78
N LYS A 890 23.73 -13.31 -38.94
CA LYS A 890 24.19 -13.93 -40.19
C LYS A 890 23.47 -15.25 -40.52
N LEU A 891 23.08 -15.99 -39.49
CA LEU A 891 22.35 -17.26 -39.59
C LEU A 891 20.84 -17.06 -39.64
N ARG A 892 20.35 -15.82 -39.50
CA ARG A 892 18.92 -15.48 -39.31
C ARG A 892 18.25 -16.42 -38.34
N PHE A 893 18.85 -16.59 -37.16
CA PHE A 893 18.33 -17.47 -36.10
C PHE A 893 18.11 -18.94 -36.55
N GLY A 894 18.79 -19.38 -37.60
CA GLY A 894 18.66 -20.73 -38.16
C GLY A 894 17.49 -20.91 -39.12
N TRP A 895 16.76 -19.85 -39.45
CA TRP A 895 15.59 -19.92 -40.33
C TRP A 895 15.94 -20.10 -41.81
N GLY A 896 17.22 -19.99 -42.19
CA GLY A 896 17.74 -20.49 -43.48
C GLY A 896 16.91 -20.06 -44.70
N ASP A 897 16.46 -21.05 -45.48
CA ASP A 897 15.62 -20.89 -46.68
C ASP A 897 14.13 -20.69 -46.38
N ALA A 898 13.70 -20.79 -45.12
CA ALA A 898 12.31 -20.58 -44.74
C ALA A 898 11.90 -19.09 -44.81
N VAL A 899 12.88 -18.19 -44.68
CA VAL A 899 12.72 -16.73 -44.77
C VAL A 899 13.53 -16.18 -45.94
N ALA A 900 13.20 -14.97 -46.38
CA ALA A 900 13.92 -14.31 -47.46
C ALA A 900 15.41 -14.06 -47.11
N LYS A 901 16.28 -14.04 -48.12
CA LYS A 901 17.73 -13.82 -47.90
C LYS A 901 18.05 -12.40 -47.44
N ASP A 902 17.13 -11.46 -47.56
CA ASP A 902 17.27 -10.06 -47.17
C ASP A 902 16.42 -9.69 -45.95
N THR A 903 15.81 -10.67 -45.26
CA THR A 903 15.02 -10.45 -44.04
C THR A 903 15.81 -9.65 -43.00
N ALA A 904 15.22 -8.55 -42.53
CA ALA A 904 15.87 -7.60 -41.63
C ALA A 904 16.12 -8.20 -40.23
N VAL A 905 17.28 -7.88 -39.65
CA VAL A 905 17.64 -8.23 -38.28
C VAL A 905 18.01 -6.95 -37.53
N VAL A 906 17.15 -6.53 -36.62
CA VAL A 906 17.34 -5.36 -35.74
C VAL A 906 17.96 -5.84 -34.43
N SER A 907 18.94 -5.11 -33.89
CA SER A 907 19.52 -5.45 -32.59
C SER A 907 18.86 -4.62 -31.50
N LEU A 908 18.39 -5.26 -30.43
CA LEU A 908 17.85 -4.64 -29.23
C LEU A 908 18.92 -4.65 -28.13
N SER A 909 18.98 -3.58 -27.34
CA SER A 909 19.82 -3.52 -26.13
C SER A 909 19.28 -4.46 -25.04
N GLY A 910 20.17 -4.99 -24.20
CA GLY A 910 19.80 -5.88 -23.10
C GLY A 910 19.87 -7.37 -23.44
N TRP A 911 19.45 -8.17 -22.46
CA TRP A 911 19.41 -9.63 -22.48
C TRP A 911 18.00 -10.14 -22.80
N HIS A 912 17.82 -11.45 -23.00
CA HIS A 912 16.56 -12.00 -23.52
C HIS A 912 15.33 -11.56 -22.70
N GLU A 913 15.45 -11.59 -21.38
CA GLU A 913 14.39 -11.31 -20.40
C GLU A 913 14.15 -9.81 -20.15
N ASP A 914 15.09 -8.92 -20.49
CA ASP A 914 14.98 -7.46 -20.33
C ASP A 914 15.10 -6.68 -21.66
N SER A 915 15.17 -7.37 -22.81
CA SER A 915 15.25 -6.80 -24.16
C SER A 915 14.02 -5.99 -24.58
N LEU A 916 12.91 -6.14 -23.85
CA LEU A 916 11.70 -5.33 -23.99
C LEU A 916 11.54 -4.33 -22.83
N GLY A 917 12.65 -3.86 -22.27
CA GLY A 917 12.70 -2.63 -21.47
C GLY A 917 12.34 -1.39 -22.29
N SER A 918 12.35 -0.21 -21.66
CA SER A 918 11.87 1.04 -22.28
C SER A 918 12.55 1.38 -23.61
N ASP A 919 13.86 1.11 -23.75
CA ASP A 919 14.60 1.33 -25.00
C ASP A 919 14.19 0.35 -26.11
N GLY A 920 14.14 -0.95 -25.80
CA GLY A 920 13.74 -1.96 -26.76
C GLY A 920 12.28 -1.81 -27.22
N ILE A 921 11.39 -1.35 -26.33
CA ILE A 921 10.01 -1.01 -26.67
C ILE A 921 9.94 0.17 -27.62
N ARG A 922 10.75 1.22 -27.42
CA ARG A 922 10.82 2.36 -28.36
C ARG A 922 11.33 1.94 -29.73
N GLU A 923 12.36 1.10 -29.78
CA GLU A 923 12.91 0.58 -31.04
C GLU A 923 11.89 -0.29 -31.78
N LEU A 924 11.19 -1.17 -31.06
CA LEU A 924 10.11 -2.00 -31.61
C LEU A 924 8.93 -1.16 -32.11
N ALA A 925 8.49 -0.16 -31.35
CA ALA A 925 7.42 0.76 -31.76
C ALA A 925 7.81 1.55 -33.02
N SER A 926 9.06 2.02 -33.11
CA SER A 926 9.57 2.73 -34.29
C SER A 926 9.60 1.82 -35.53
N ALA A 927 10.01 0.55 -35.37
CA ALA A 927 10.04 -0.41 -36.47
C ALA A 927 8.63 -0.76 -36.99
N ILE A 928 7.67 -0.95 -36.06
CA ILE A 928 6.27 -1.19 -36.41
C ILE A 928 5.68 0.05 -37.10
N SER A 929 5.84 1.24 -36.52
CA SER A 929 5.26 2.48 -37.06
C SER A 929 5.75 2.78 -38.47
N LYS A 930 7.07 2.67 -38.73
CA LYS A 930 7.64 2.86 -40.08
C LYS A 930 7.05 1.90 -41.12
N LYS A 931 6.77 0.65 -40.72
CA LYS A 931 6.22 -0.37 -41.61
C LYS A 931 4.73 -0.17 -41.87
N LEU A 932 3.97 0.21 -40.85
CA LEU A 932 2.55 0.56 -40.98
C LEU A 932 2.36 1.85 -41.80
N GLU A 933 3.26 2.84 -41.67
CA GLU A 933 3.19 4.12 -42.40
C GLU A 933 3.59 4.01 -43.89
N SER A 934 4.51 3.09 -44.23
CA SER A 934 5.12 2.98 -45.57
C SER A 934 4.17 2.60 -46.72
N GLN A 935 2.90 2.28 -46.45
CA GLN A 935 1.87 2.05 -47.47
C GLN A 935 0.70 3.05 -47.45
N SER A 936 0.58 3.92 -46.44
CA SER A 936 -0.40 5.03 -46.48
C SER A 936 -0.06 6.09 -47.55
N ALA A 937 1.10 5.98 -48.20
CA ALA A 937 1.63 6.90 -49.21
C ALA A 937 1.81 6.27 -50.60
N GLN A 938 1.25 5.08 -50.87
CA GLN A 938 1.22 4.44 -52.20
C GLN A 938 -0.18 4.29 -52.76
#